data_AF-A0A9P5YAC5-F1
#
_entry.id   AF-A0A9P5YAC5-F1
#
_cell.length_a   1.000
_cell.length_b   1.000
_cell.length_c   1.000
_cell.angle_alpha   90.00
_cell.angle_beta   90.00
_cell.angle_gamma   90.00
#
_symmetry.space_group_name_H-M   'P 1'
#
loop_
_entity.id
_entity.type
_entity.pdbx_description
1 polymer ?
#
loop_
_entity_poly.entity_id
_entity_poly.type
_entity_poly.pdbx_seq_one_letter_code
_entity_poly.pdbx_strand_id
1 'polypeptide(L)'
;MPTGASPFSMLGMLMGRASPQRKRSKDSVYAKSQNGSDSGRNGGVQTYKSSKEKIEVAVLVERGGLDSEESSTDDHIYDLVNRSTLPSHRGQEGGWTEVATQQVTADSTTDSDLGSRGSTIYESDQTSSIESLEKQELHEEVRRQADILAKKDADIRSVREEKENVENHLKVVATELLAARQLEGKLSDDIRRMQEGKENAESRLKVATLQLEAVRELEAKIQKLDDNIRRVQEEKGNAESRLRTATTQLQATRQLESRLQKMDDELRTVQKQKDDAESRLKAVTADCKAIMQLNNSRGEENRRQAEEIKRLRENLHLAEADRDDKLARLASGSKEQLDSILRRNRALVDDNQRQLSEIRRLEKRLQEVEGNQVDITKRLEAAEHLNRELDDQNKRHSAERQANEKHFRSLQENSVKTANRLKTTIAELGAMTLGNEELKKQNRVQAEEIQVREKELVRVKGEMAEMTMKTPHSSQLEVLERQNRMLQDQLRHQSRELQNTMSQSLPRPIQALQNLEPSGKEDVLGGVVGLLDTLNSEIFQAAAFMADSLSYASSSTLSAQKIKEAVERSSQTIGRPMVLILRSRLAQTNAEFDPLPIQIALQACLIDSCMRIISSWYPGHWEYGDFLSTIYSRIQDTVGKKVSVKWRTITQAQLRYPSDNHTETTLKVFIIESLVHTLHTAGWSETGLEAEKTLTAFDERLLMIVKLALRLNTSLGEDWEAVTVQPNEPFNSETMEDAYDEYEETEEIERIVCTTDIGLNALSGNGTTVKPKVVIQSMLDEEKDY
;
A
#
# COMPACT_ATOMS: atom_id res chain seq x y z
N MET A 1 69.31 10.53 -25.15
CA MET A 1 68.29 9.97 -26.06
C MET A 1 68.86 8.69 -26.67
N PRO A 2 68.04 7.72 -27.11
CA PRO A 2 66.59 7.54 -26.87
C PRO A 2 66.31 7.17 -25.38
N THR A 3 65.16 7.28 -24.71
CA THR A 3 63.70 7.22 -25.03
C THR A 3 63.21 5.84 -25.47
N GLY A 4 62.20 5.21 -24.86
CA GLY A 4 61.39 5.56 -23.68
C GLY A 4 60.18 4.60 -23.56
N ALA A 5 59.60 4.42 -22.37
CA ALA A 5 58.46 3.51 -22.15
C ALA A 5 57.45 4.09 -21.14
N SER A 6 56.15 3.80 -21.34
CA SER A 6 55.03 4.43 -20.62
C SER A 6 54.60 3.65 -19.35
N PRO A 7 54.25 4.32 -18.24
CA PRO A 7 53.80 3.69 -17.00
C PRO A 7 52.26 3.44 -16.98
N PHE A 8 51.73 2.61 -17.90
CA PHE A 8 50.29 2.32 -17.99
C PHE A 8 49.94 0.85 -18.34
N SER A 9 50.49 -0.11 -17.58
CA SER A 9 50.19 -1.55 -17.72
C SER A 9 50.20 -2.34 -16.39
N MET A 10 49.53 -1.85 -15.34
CA MET A 10 49.50 -2.56 -14.04
C MET A 10 48.13 -2.50 -13.32
N LEU A 11 47.05 -2.88 -14.02
CA LEU A 11 45.73 -3.03 -13.40
C LEU A 11 44.90 -4.07 -14.18
N GLY A 12 45.11 -5.36 -13.88
CA GLY A 12 44.56 -6.43 -14.74
C GLY A 12 44.76 -7.90 -14.33
N MET A 13 44.94 -8.24 -13.05
CA MET A 13 44.85 -9.64 -12.58
C MET A 13 44.71 -9.74 -11.05
N LEU A 14 43.48 -9.86 -10.53
CA LEU A 14 43.14 -10.51 -9.24
C LEU A 14 41.61 -10.53 -9.01
N MET A 15 40.91 -11.45 -9.65
CA MET A 15 39.48 -11.75 -9.42
C MET A 15 39.30 -13.24 -9.11
N GLY A 16 39.78 -13.67 -7.94
CA GLY A 16 39.57 -15.01 -7.43
C GLY A 16 38.14 -15.19 -6.91
N ARG A 17 37.37 -16.11 -7.50
CA ARG A 17 35.98 -16.38 -7.10
C ARG A 17 35.92 -17.03 -5.72
N ALA A 18 35.14 -16.46 -4.80
CA ALA A 18 34.65 -17.13 -3.59
C ALA A 18 33.13 -16.88 -3.48
N SER A 19 32.37 -17.90 -3.02
CA SER A 19 30.90 -17.85 -2.96
C SER A 19 30.38 -17.25 -1.64
N PRO A 20 29.16 -16.67 -1.62
CA PRO A 20 28.73 -15.83 -0.51
C PRO A 20 28.22 -16.62 0.72
N GLN A 21 28.68 -16.23 1.91
CA GLN A 21 27.99 -16.57 3.15
C GLN A 21 26.84 -15.57 3.42
N ARG A 22 25.60 -16.07 3.46
CA ARG A 22 24.46 -15.34 4.05
C ARG A 22 24.75 -15.08 5.53
N LYS A 23 24.95 -13.82 5.93
CA LYS A 23 24.78 -13.42 7.33
C LYS A 23 23.31 -13.08 7.57
N ARG A 24 22.71 -13.69 8.58
CA ARG A 24 21.40 -13.31 9.12
C ARG A 24 21.55 -12.06 10.00
N SER A 25 20.48 -11.29 10.12
CA SER A 25 20.33 -10.23 11.11
C SER A 25 20.49 -10.75 12.55
N LYS A 26 20.81 -9.83 13.46
CA LYS A 26 20.72 -10.02 14.91
C LYS A 26 20.12 -8.76 15.51
N ASP A 27 18.85 -8.85 15.86
CA ASP A 27 18.17 -7.82 16.64
C ASP A 27 18.48 -7.95 18.14
N SER A 28 18.32 -6.82 18.81
CA SER A 28 18.05 -6.61 20.24
C SER A 28 17.92 -7.84 21.15
N VAL A 29 18.74 -7.86 22.22
CA VAL A 29 18.20 -7.72 23.60
C VAL A 29 19.22 -6.93 24.44
N TYR A 30 18.80 -5.81 25.03
CA TYR A 30 19.50 -5.21 26.17
C TYR A 30 18.48 -4.77 27.24
N ALA A 31 18.38 -5.54 28.31
CA ALA A 31 17.57 -5.21 29.48
C ALA A 31 18.31 -5.68 30.75
N LYS A 32 19.10 -4.78 31.36
CA LYS A 32 19.61 -4.98 32.72
C LYS A 32 18.52 -4.58 33.71
N SER A 33 18.10 -5.51 34.56
CA SER A 33 17.48 -5.18 35.85
C SER A 33 18.48 -5.53 36.95
N GLN A 34 18.56 -4.69 37.99
CA GLN A 34 19.47 -4.88 39.12
C GLN A 34 18.68 -5.10 40.42
N ASN A 35 19.25 -5.94 41.27
CA ASN A 35 19.09 -5.98 42.73
C ASN A 35 17.67 -6.20 43.28
N GLY A 36 17.49 -7.38 43.89
CA GLY A 36 16.30 -7.78 44.62
C GLY A 36 16.60 -8.97 45.53
N SER A 37 17.69 -8.89 46.29
CA SER A 37 18.15 -9.96 47.19
C SER A 37 17.41 -9.91 48.52
N ASP A 38 16.52 -10.88 48.77
CA ASP A 38 16.08 -11.20 50.12
C ASP A 38 15.96 -12.73 50.31
N SER A 39 16.07 -13.18 51.56
CA SER A 39 16.26 -14.58 51.94
C SER A 39 15.01 -15.18 52.59
N GLY A 40 14.29 -16.03 51.84
CA GLY A 40 13.04 -16.64 52.27
C GLY A 40 13.09 -18.17 52.31
N ARG A 41 13.53 -18.77 53.42
CA ARG A 41 13.29 -20.20 53.71
C ARG A 41 11.81 -20.40 54.05
N ASN A 42 11.09 -21.23 53.29
CA ASN A 42 10.10 -22.12 53.88
C ASN A 42 9.79 -23.32 52.98
N GLY A 43 9.46 -24.46 53.60
CA GLY A 43 9.10 -25.69 52.90
C GLY A 43 7.59 -25.85 52.73
N GLY A 44 7.15 -26.42 51.61
CA GLY A 44 5.74 -26.72 51.34
C GLY A 44 5.60 -28.03 50.57
N VAL A 45 5.24 -29.10 51.28
CA VAL A 45 4.93 -30.42 50.68
C VAL A 45 3.42 -30.56 50.55
N GLN A 46 2.89 -30.61 49.32
CA GLN A 46 1.60 -31.24 48.97
C GLN A 46 1.45 -31.30 47.43
N THR A 47 1.49 -32.48 46.79
CA THR A 47 0.41 -33.46 46.48
C THR A 47 -0.36 -33.23 45.17
N TYR A 48 -0.65 -34.34 44.49
CA TYR A 48 -1.37 -34.47 43.21
C TYR A 48 -2.79 -33.85 43.18
N LYS A 49 -3.12 -33.24 42.04
CA LYS A 49 -4.42 -33.13 41.32
C LYS A 49 -4.08 -32.68 39.89
N SER A 50 -4.55 -33.22 38.77
CA SER A 50 -5.68 -34.11 38.42
C SER A 50 -7.07 -33.45 38.35
N SER A 51 -7.36 -32.90 37.17
CA SER A 51 -8.66 -32.50 36.61
C SER A 51 -8.56 -32.76 35.08
N LYS A 52 -9.50 -33.37 34.35
CA LYS A 52 -10.79 -34.01 34.65
C LYS A 52 -12.02 -33.12 34.90
N GLU A 53 -12.52 -32.56 33.81
CA GLU A 53 -13.94 -32.27 33.54
C GLU A 53 -14.33 -33.12 32.31
N LYS A 54 -15.44 -33.87 32.26
CA LYS A 54 -16.86 -33.46 32.25
C LYS A 54 -17.15 -32.57 31.03
N ILE A 55 -17.99 -32.94 30.06
CA ILE A 55 -19.15 -33.86 30.01
C ILE A 55 -20.20 -33.52 31.08
N GLU A 56 -21.17 -32.71 30.67
CA GLU A 56 -22.52 -32.71 31.23
C GLU A 56 -23.54 -33.00 30.12
N VAL A 57 -24.68 -33.56 30.52
CA VAL A 57 -25.80 -33.94 29.66
C VAL A 57 -27.03 -33.22 30.19
N ALA A 58 -27.72 -32.48 29.33
CA ALA A 58 -29.01 -31.85 29.60
C ALA A 58 -30.06 -32.36 28.59
N VAL A 59 -31.32 -32.46 28.99
CA VAL A 59 -32.33 -33.32 28.36
C VAL A 59 -33.70 -32.64 28.30
N LEU A 60 -34.29 -32.57 27.09
CA LEU A 60 -35.68 -32.16 26.78
C LEU A 60 -36.02 -30.68 27.17
N VAL A 61 -37.03 -29.99 26.61
CA VAL A 61 -38.40 -30.39 26.22
C VAL A 61 -38.92 -29.63 24.97
N GLU A 62 -39.67 -30.38 24.15
CA GLU A 62 -40.73 -30.06 23.17
C GLU A 62 -41.13 -28.61 22.80
N ARG A 63 -41.10 -28.31 21.49
CA ARG A 63 -42.11 -27.66 20.60
C ARG A 63 -41.51 -27.57 19.18
N GLY A 64 -42.24 -27.60 18.06
CA GLY A 64 -43.68 -27.75 17.83
C GLY A 64 -44.10 -27.09 16.51
N GLY A 65 -44.15 -27.86 15.41
CA GLY A 65 -44.43 -27.46 14.01
C GLY A 65 -43.84 -28.52 13.06
N LEU A 66 -44.37 -28.85 11.87
CA LEU A 66 -45.06 -28.07 10.83
C LEU A 66 -44.15 -26.92 10.31
N ASP A 67 -43.78 -26.83 9.03
CA ASP A 67 -44.38 -27.40 7.80
C ASP A 67 -43.34 -28.06 6.83
N SER A 68 -43.80 -28.52 5.65
CA SER A 68 -43.01 -29.23 4.66
C SER A 68 -43.28 -28.80 3.21
N GLU A 69 -42.52 -27.82 2.72
CA GLU A 69 -42.42 -27.28 1.35
C GLU A 69 -41.05 -26.50 1.31
N GLU A 70 -40.39 -26.15 0.20
CA GLU A 70 -40.76 -26.06 -1.22
C GLU A 70 -39.51 -26.19 -2.16
N SER A 71 -39.65 -25.82 -3.45
CA SER A 71 -38.71 -25.79 -4.59
C SER A 71 -38.54 -27.10 -5.39
N SER A 72 -39.00 -27.23 -6.66
CA SER A 72 -38.84 -26.44 -7.92
C SER A 72 -37.59 -26.92 -8.70
N THR A 73 -37.66 -27.61 -9.86
CA THR A 73 -38.31 -27.34 -11.19
C THR A 73 -37.57 -26.28 -12.03
N ASP A 74 -37.56 -26.24 -13.37
CA ASP A 74 -38.16 -27.08 -14.46
C ASP A 74 -37.00 -27.65 -15.35
N ASP A 75 -37.03 -28.16 -16.60
CA ASP A 75 -37.95 -28.33 -17.77
C ASP A 75 -38.20 -29.86 -18.03
N HIS A 76 -38.98 -30.41 -18.99
CA HIS A 76 -39.39 -30.12 -20.39
C HIS A 76 -38.29 -30.39 -21.46
N ILE A 77 -38.54 -31.00 -22.63
CA ILE A 77 -39.69 -31.12 -23.58
C ILE A 77 -39.66 -32.58 -24.16
N TYR A 78 -40.68 -33.35 -24.61
CA TYR A 78 -42.17 -33.39 -24.77
C TYR A 78 -42.53 -34.85 -25.25
N ASP A 79 -43.76 -35.34 -25.50
CA ASP A 79 -45.15 -35.13 -25.03
C ASP A 79 -46.10 -36.13 -25.77
N LEU A 80 -47.32 -36.38 -25.24
CA LEU A 80 -48.49 -37.08 -25.85
C LEU A 80 -48.36 -38.59 -26.21
N VAL A 81 -49.40 -39.45 -26.15
CA VAL A 81 -50.88 -39.28 -26.06
C VAL A 81 -51.48 -40.11 -24.90
N ASN A 82 -52.68 -39.73 -24.43
CA ASN A 82 -53.32 -40.22 -23.19
C ASN A 82 -54.83 -40.56 -23.38
N ARG A 83 -55.48 -41.12 -22.33
CA ARG A 83 -56.90 -41.54 -22.12
C ARG A 83 -57.18 -43.02 -22.43
N SER A 84 -57.70 -43.88 -21.53
CA SER A 84 -58.88 -43.82 -20.61
C SER A 84 -60.21 -44.04 -21.35
N THR A 85 -61.21 -44.80 -20.87
CA THR A 85 -61.74 -45.01 -19.49
C THR A 85 -62.33 -46.42 -19.25
N LEU A 86 -62.90 -46.68 -18.05
CA LEU A 86 -63.62 -47.90 -17.64
C LEU A 86 -65.16 -47.80 -17.97
N PRO A 87 -66.12 -48.52 -17.34
CA PRO A 87 -66.74 -49.72 -17.91
C PRO A 87 -68.30 -49.67 -18.00
N SER A 88 -68.95 -50.81 -18.32
CA SER A 88 -70.30 -51.27 -17.88
C SER A 88 -71.38 -51.57 -18.96
N HIS A 89 -72.10 -52.68 -18.72
CA HIS A 89 -73.48 -53.10 -19.10
C HIS A 89 -74.22 -52.73 -20.43
N ARG A 90 -74.89 -53.78 -20.97
CA ARG A 90 -76.26 -53.84 -21.58
C ARG A 90 -76.44 -53.54 -23.10
N GLY A 91 -77.30 -54.33 -23.75
CA GLY A 91 -77.71 -54.29 -25.19
C GLY A 91 -77.28 -55.58 -25.92
N GLN A 92 -78.10 -56.37 -26.65
CA GLN A 92 -79.00 -56.11 -27.80
C GLN A 92 -78.25 -55.55 -29.03
N GLU A 93 -78.34 -56.06 -30.28
CA GLU A 93 -79.11 -57.14 -30.96
C GLU A 93 -78.34 -57.49 -32.29
N GLY A 94 -78.63 -58.49 -33.15
CA GLY A 94 -79.66 -59.55 -33.21
C GLY A 94 -79.76 -60.16 -34.64
N GLY A 95 -80.47 -61.29 -34.82
CA GLY A 95 -80.78 -61.94 -36.13
C GLY A 95 -79.64 -62.77 -36.76
N TRP A 96 -79.86 -63.81 -37.59
CA TRP A 96 -81.05 -64.39 -38.26
C TRP A 96 -80.89 -65.93 -38.28
N THR A 97 -81.89 -66.83 -38.28
CA THR A 97 -83.38 -66.75 -38.16
C THR A 97 -83.94 -68.10 -37.68
N GLU A 98 -85.16 -68.11 -37.15
CA GLU A 98 -85.93 -69.30 -36.71
C GLU A 98 -87.29 -69.36 -37.46
N VAL A 99 -88.31 -70.04 -36.88
CA VAL A 99 -89.73 -70.19 -37.34
C VAL A 99 -89.92 -71.33 -38.38
N ALA A 100 -90.91 -72.25 -38.26
CA ALA A 100 -92.19 -72.19 -37.54
C ALA A 100 -92.58 -73.43 -36.68
N THR A 101 -93.61 -73.19 -35.85
CA THR A 101 -94.51 -74.11 -35.12
C THR A 101 -95.36 -75.03 -36.06
N GLN A 102 -96.26 -75.94 -35.65
CA GLN A 102 -97.17 -76.00 -34.48
C GLN A 102 -97.74 -77.42 -34.24
N GLN A 103 -98.82 -77.58 -33.46
CA GLN A 103 -99.34 -78.86 -32.95
C GLN A 103 -100.90 -78.92 -32.93
N VAL A 104 -101.47 -80.14 -32.95
CA VAL A 104 -102.89 -80.57 -32.63
C VAL A 104 -104.00 -80.44 -33.71
N THR A 105 -105.03 -81.32 -33.58
CA THR A 105 -106.43 -81.39 -34.11
C THR A 105 -106.80 -81.84 -35.56
N ALA A 106 -107.17 -83.13 -35.69
CA ALA A 106 -108.50 -83.72 -35.99
C ALA A 106 -109.34 -83.47 -37.29
N ASP A 107 -110.00 -84.56 -37.72
CA ASP A 107 -111.34 -84.77 -38.36
C ASP A 107 -111.73 -84.49 -39.85
N SER A 108 -111.98 -85.61 -40.57
CA SER A 108 -113.28 -86.00 -41.24
C SER A 108 -113.61 -85.78 -42.75
N THR A 109 -114.15 -86.84 -43.39
CA THR A 109 -115.17 -86.90 -44.51
C THR A 109 -114.81 -86.39 -45.95
N THR A 110 -115.37 -86.80 -47.13
CA THR A 110 -116.43 -87.78 -47.58
C THR A 110 -116.41 -88.04 -49.13
N ASP A 111 -116.91 -89.21 -49.61
CA ASP A 111 -117.70 -89.52 -50.87
C ASP A 111 -117.19 -89.22 -52.34
N SER A 112 -117.66 -89.84 -53.47
CA SER A 112 -118.62 -90.97 -53.78
C SER A 112 -118.67 -91.48 -55.28
N ASP A 113 -119.17 -92.73 -55.52
CA ASP A 113 -119.84 -93.39 -56.72
C ASP A 113 -119.04 -93.59 -58.08
N LEU A 114 -119.41 -94.25 -59.22
CA LEU A 114 -120.59 -94.86 -59.94
C LEU A 114 -120.13 -96.07 -60.86
N GLY A 115 -120.91 -96.98 -61.51
CA GLY A 115 -122.33 -97.40 -61.40
C GLY A 115 -123.08 -97.97 -62.67
N SER A 116 -122.88 -99.23 -63.16
CA SER A 116 -123.74 -99.96 -64.19
C SER A 116 -123.42 -101.49 -64.31
N ARG A 117 -124.21 -102.50 -64.81
CA ARG A 117 -125.45 -102.74 -65.65
C ARG A 117 -125.16 -103.18 -67.13
N GLY A 118 -125.80 -104.14 -67.84
CA GLY A 118 -126.90 -105.17 -67.70
C GLY A 118 -126.65 -106.37 -68.69
N SER A 119 -127.52 -107.20 -69.34
CA SER A 119 -128.97 -107.62 -69.42
C SER A 119 -129.14 -108.66 -70.60
N THR A 120 -130.19 -109.48 -70.96
CA THR A 120 -131.41 -110.20 -70.41
C THR A 120 -132.12 -111.07 -71.52
N ILE A 121 -133.01 -112.07 -71.20
CA ILE A 121 -134.11 -112.72 -72.04
C ILE A 121 -133.72 -113.75 -73.16
N TYR A 122 -134.44 -114.83 -73.63
CA TYR A 122 -135.78 -115.54 -73.51
C TYR A 122 -136.70 -115.50 -74.81
N GLU A 123 -137.60 -116.45 -75.23
CA GLU A 123 -137.89 -117.91 -74.99
C GLU A 123 -139.06 -118.51 -75.89
N SER A 124 -139.18 -119.87 -76.07
CA SER A 124 -140.39 -120.74 -76.41
C SER A 124 -141.01 -121.04 -77.86
N ASP A 125 -141.51 -122.31 -78.01
CA ASP A 125 -142.81 -122.87 -78.57
C ASP A 125 -143.26 -123.23 -80.06
N GLN A 126 -143.79 -124.49 -80.20
CA GLN A 126 -145.03 -125.12 -80.82
C GLN A 126 -145.66 -125.02 -82.28
N THR A 127 -146.20 -126.20 -82.74
CA THR A 127 -147.50 -126.55 -83.47
C THR A 127 -147.74 -126.73 -85.01
N SER A 128 -148.60 -127.74 -85.34
CA SER A 128 -149.58 -127.88 -86.48
C SER A 128 -149.09 -128.34 -87.89
N SER A 129 -149.89 -128.89 -88.86
CA SER A 129 -151.26 -129.49 -88.90
C SER A 129 -151.60 -130.21 -90.25
N ILE A 130 -152.53 -131.20 -90.22
CA ILE A 130 -153.57 -131.57 -91.26
C ILE A 130 -153.07 -132.06 -92.66
N GLU A 131 -153.55 -133.14 -93.31
CA GLU A 131 -154.69 -134.10 -93.18
C GLU A 131 -154.20 -135.52 -93.68
N SER A 132 -154.94 -136.60 -93.99
CA SER A 132 -156.35 -137.05 -94.08
C SER A 132 -156.42 -138.58 -93.81
N LEU A 133 -157.53 -139.27 -93.48
CA LEU A 133 -159.00 -139.11 -93.64
C LEU A 133 -159.67 -139.75 -94.88
N GLU A 134 -159.26 -140.97 -95.28
CA GLU A 134 -160.23 -142.05 -95.64
C GLU A 134 -159.67 -143.51 -95.62
N LYS A 135 -158.59 -143.79 -94.87
CA LYS A 135 -158.12 -145.15 -94.54
C LYS A 135 -158.11 -145.38 -93.02
N GLN A 136 -159.23 -145.02 -92.41
CA GLN A 136 -159.32 -144.66 -91.00
C GLN A 136 -159.26 -145.87 -90.04
N GLU A 137 -159.74 -147.04 -90.48
CA GLU A 137 -159.93 -148.22 -89.62
C GLU A 137 -158.65 -149.06 -89.43
N LEU A 138 -157.75 -149.08 -90.42
CA LEU A 138 -156.43 -149.71 -90.27
C LEU A 138 -155.47 -148.86 -89.41
N HIS A 139 -155.81 -147.59 -89.17
CA HIS A 139 -154.88 -146.61 -88.62
C HIS A 139 -154.83 -146.62 -87.09
N GLU A 140 -155.90 -147.03 -86.41
CA GLU A 140 -155.97 -147.02 -84.94
C GLU A 140 -155.15 -148.14 -84.30
N GLU A 141 -155.09 -149.33 -84.91
CA GLU A 141 -154.30 -150.45 -84.38
C GLU A 141 -152.80 -150.23 -84.62
N VAL A 142 -152.42 -149.62 -85.75
CA VAL A 142 -151.05 -149.12 -85.96
C VAL A 142 -150.71 -148.01 -84.95
N ARG A 143 -151.65 -147.11 -84.62
CA ARG A 143 -151.46 -146.07 -83.60
C ARG A 143 -151.18 -146.69 -82.22
N ARG A 144 -151.90 -147.74 -81.78
CA ARG A 144 -151.58 -148.46 -80.53
C ARG A 144 -150.16 -148.99 -80.48
N GLN A 145 -149.66 -149.56 -81.58
CA GLN A 145 -148.27 -150.07 -81.63
C GLN A 145 -147.26 -148.92 -81.68
N ALA A 146 -147.58 -147.82 -82.38
CA ALA A 146 -146.76 -146.62 -82.42
C ALA A 146 -146.63 -145.95 -81.04
N ASP A 147 -147.71 -145.83 -80.26
CA ASP A 147 -147.70 -145.21 -78.92
C ASP A 147 -146.85 -146.03 -77.92
N ILE A 148 -146.87 -147.36 -78.02
CA ILE A 148 -146.03 -148.26 -77.21
C ILE A 148 -144.54 -148.12 -77.57
N LEU A 149 -144.21 -147.93 -78.86
CA LEU A 149 -142.83 -147.70 -79.30
C LEU A 149 -142.35 -146.29 -78.95
N ALA A 150 -143.17 -145.26 -79.18
CA ALA A 150 -142.87 -143.87 -78.85
C ALA A 150 -142.58 -143.69 -77.35
N LYS A 151 -143.28 -144.43 -76.48
CA LYS A 151 -142.97 -144.44 -75.04
C LYS A 151 -141.59 -145.05 -74.74
N LYS A 152 -141.24 -146.18 -75.35
CA LYS A 152 -139.89 -146.78 -75.19
C LYS A 152 -138.78 -145.88 -75.73
N ASP A 153 -139.01 -145.18 -76.84
CA ASP A 153 -138.07 -144.21 -77.40
C ASP A 153 -138.00 -142.90 -76.61
N ALA A 154 -138.93 -142.62 -75.69
CA ALA A 154 -138.79 -141.57 -74.69
C ALA A 154 -137.90 -142.05 -73.53
N ASP A 155 -138.19 -143.21 -72.96
CA ASP A 155 -137.42 -143.82 -71.86
C ASP A 155 -135.92 -143.99 -72.24
N ILE A 156 -135.64 -144.45 -73.47
CA ILE A 156 -134.27 -144.63 -73.98
C ILE A 156 -133.51 -143.30 -74.15
N ARG A 157 -134.20 -142.19 -74.43
CA ARG A 157 -133.57 -140.86 -74.50
C ARG A 157 -133.21 -140.33 -73.11
N SER A 158 -134.14 -140.43 -72.15
CA SER A 158 -133.90 -140.02 -70.76
C SER A 158 -132.65 -140.69 -70.16
N VAL A 159 -132.51 -142.01 -70.33
CA VAL A 159 -131.36 -142.78 -69.82
C VAL A 159 -130.05 -142.40 -70.53
N ARG A 160 -130.10 -141.95 -71.78
CA ARG A 160 -128.90 -141.51 -72.52
C ARG A 160 -128.41 -140.14 -72.03
N GLU A 161 -129.32 -139.21 -71.75
CA GLU A 161 -128.99 -137.88 -71.22
C GLU A 161 -128.43 -137.97 -69.79
N GLU A 162 -129.00 -138.80 -68.91
CA GLU A 162 -128.43 -139.06 -67.59
C GLU A 162 -127.00 -139.62 -67.66
N LYS A 163 -126.74 -140.58 -68.57
CA LYS A 163 -125.40 -141.15 -68.75
C LYS A 163 -124.37 -140.08 -69.16
N GLU A 164 -124.72 -139.19 -70.08
CA GLU A 164 -123.82 -138.13 -70.55
C GLU A 164 -123.53 -137.09 -69.46
N ASN A 165 -124.55 -136.74 -68.66
CA ASN A 165 -124.38 -135.81 -67.53
C ASN A 165 -123.46 -136.39 -66.43
N VAL A 166 -123.56 -137.70 -66.14
CA VAL A 166 -122.66 -138.41 -65.20
C VAL A 166 -121.23 -138.51 -65.73
N GLU A 167 -121.03 -138.82 -67.01
CA GLU A 167 -119.68 -138.83 -67.61
C GLU A 167 -119.02 -137.45 -67.60
N ASN A 168 -119.78 -136.36 -67.68
CA ASN A 168 -119.24 -135.00 -67.59
C ASN A 168 -118.90 -134.60 -66.14
N HIS A 169 -119.71 -134.97 -65.14
CA HIS A 169 -119.35 -134.78 -63.73
C HIS A 169 -118.07 -135.52 -63.33
N LEU A 170 -117.86 -136.76 -63.79
CA LEU A 170 -116.65 -137.53 -63.50
C LEU A 170 -115.37 -136.87 -64.05
N LYS A 171 -115.45 -136.16 -65.18
CA LYS A 171 -114.30 -135.42 -65.75
C LYS A 171 -113.90 -134.23 -64.87
N VAL A 172 -114.87 -133.50 -64.31
CA VAL A 172 -114.61 -132.36 -63.41
C VAL A 172 -113.91 -132.82 -62.14
N VAL A 173 -114.45 -133.83 -61.45
CA VAL A 173 -113.85 -134.38 -60.22
C VAL A 173 -112.42 -134.91 -60.45
N ALA A 174 -112.15 -135.52 -61.61
CA ALA A 174 -110.80 -135.96 -61.98
C ALA A 174 -109.81 -134.78 -62.13
N THR A 175 -110.26 -133.64 -62.65
CA THR A 175 -109.42 -132.43 -62.74
C THR A 175 -109.15 -131.77 -61.38
N GLU A 176 -110.12 -131.74 -60.47
CA GLU A 176 -109.96 -131.17 -59.12
C GLU A 176 -109.00 -132.00 -58.25
N LEU A 177 -109.06 -133.33 -58.34
CA LEU A 177 -108.11 -134.24 -57.67
C LEU A 177 -106.66 -134.07 -58.17
N LEU A 178 -106.46 -133.72 -59.44
CA LEU A 178 -105.13 -133.39 -59.98
C LEU A 178 -104.63 -132.03 -59.47
N ALA A 179 -105.50 -131.04 -59.32
CA ALA A 179 -105.15 -129.75 -58.74
C ALA A 179 -104.75 -129.86 -57.26
N ALA A 180 -105.49 -130.65 -56.46
CA ALA A 180 -105.20 -130.89 -55.05
C ALA A 180 -103.78 -131.47 -54.84
N ARG A 181 -103.39 -132.48 -55.63
CA ARG A 181 -102.05 -133.09 -55.57
C ARG A 181 -100.90 -132.11 -55.89
N GLN A 182 -101.14 -131.08 -56.71
CA GLN A 182 -100.11 -130.06 -56.97
C GLN A 182 -99.93 -129.07 -55.82
N LEU A 183 -100.90 -128.93 -54.92
CA LEU A 183 -100.80 -128.08 -53.73
C LEU A 183 -100.04 -128.77 -52.59
N GLU A 184 -100.24 -130.08 -52.37
CA GLU A 184 -99.45 -130.85 -51.40
C GLU A 184 -97.94 -130.77 -51.67
N GLY A 185 -97.53 -130.92 -52.94
CA GLY A 185 -96.13 -130.82 -53.34
C GLY A 185 -95.49 -129.48 -53.00
N LYS A 186 -96.19 -128.37 -53.26
CA LYS A 186 -95.69 -127.01 -52.94
C LYS A 186 -95.55 -126.80 -51.44
N LEU A 187 -96.55 -127.23 -50.65
CA LEU A 187 -96.53 -127.08 -49.19
C LEU A 187 -95.34 -127.84 -48.57
N SER A 188 -94.99 -129.02 -49.11
CA SER A 188 -93.84 -129.79 -48.64
C SER A 188 -92.48 -129.12 -48.93
N ASP A 189 -92.35 -128.39 -50.04
CA ASP A 189 -91.13 -127.64 -50.37
C ASP A 189 -90.96 -126.36 -49.54
N ASP A 190 -92.06 -125.71 -49.15
CA ASP A 190 -92.02 -124.52 -48.30
C ASP A 190 -91.66 -124.86 -46.83
N ILE A 191 -92.12 -126.00 -46.31
CA ILE A 191 -91.72 -126.49 -44.98
C ILE A 191 -90.20 -126.73 -44.91
N ARG A 192 -89.61 -127.34 -45.95
CA ARG A 192 -88.16 -127.55 -46.04
C ARG A 192 -87.38 -126.24 -46.03
N ARG A 193 -87.81 -125.24 -46.80
CA ARG A 193 -87.17 -123.92 -46.85
C ARG A 193 -87.24 -123.16 -45.52
N MET A 194 -88.30 -123.34 -44.73
CA MET A 194 -88.37 -122.77 -43.37
C MET A 194 -87.40 -123.45 -42.39
N GLN A 195 -87.14 -124.75 -42.53
CA GLN A 195 -86.17 -125.47 -41.70
C GLN A 195 -84.73 -125.02 -41.98
N GLU A 196 -84.34 -124.93 -43.26
CA GLU A 196 -83.03 -124.38 -43.69
C GLU A 196 -82.82 -122.94 -43.21
N GLY A 197 -83.87 -122.10 -43.24
CA GLY A 197 -83.83 -120.75 -42.69
C GLY A 197 -83.58 -120.68 -41.18
N LYS A 198 -84.08 -121.67 -40.42
CA LYS A 198 -83.91 -121.74 -38.96
C LYS A 198 -82.46 -122.03 -38.55
N GLU A 199 -81.82 -123.02 -39.16
CA GLU A 199 -80.43 -123.42 -38.82
C GLU A 199 -79.43 -122.31 -39.15
N ASN A 200 -79.67 -121.55 -40.22
CA ASN A 200 -78.90 -120.37 -40.57
C ASN A 200 -79.04 -119.25 -39.50
N ALA A 201 -80.26 -119.01 -39.00
CA ALA A 201 -80.49 -118.03 -37.94
C ALA A 201 -79.79 -118.41 -36.61
N GLU A 202 -79.88 -119.67 -36.18
CA GLU A 202 -79.19 -120.16 -34.97
C GLU A 202 -77.65 -120.06 -35.11
N SER A 203 -77.12 -120.35 -36.31
CA SER A 203 -75.69 -120.19 -36.62
C SER A 203 -75.22 -118.73 -36.50
N ARG A 204 -76.00 -117.77 -37.01
CA ARG A 204 -75.66 -116.33 -36.93
C ARG A 204 -75.75 -115.79 -35.50
N LEU A 205 -76.70 -116.27 -34.69
CA LEU A 205 -76.82 -115.90 -33.27
C LEU A 205 -75.57 -116.29 -32.47
N LYS A 206 -75.01 -117.46 -32.77
CA LYS A 206 -73.79 -117.99 -32.12
C LYS A 206 -72.56 -117.13 -32.43
N VAL A 207 -72.42 -116.63 -33.66
CA VAL A 207 -71.36 -115.69 -34.06
C VAL A 207 -71.53 -114.33 -33.35
N ALA A 208 -72.74 -113.78 -33.31
CA ALA A 208 -73.01 -112.51 -32.65
C ALA A 208 -72.71 -112.54 -31.14
N THR A 209 -72.91 -113.70 -30.50
CA THR A 209 -72.60 -113.90 -29.07
C THR A 209 -71.08 -113.79 -28.81
N LEU A 210 -70.26 -114.45 -29.62
CA LEU A 210 -68.80 -114.38 -29.52
C LEU A 210 -68.25 -112.97 -29.82
N GLN A 211 -68.91 -112.22 -30.71
CA GLN A 211 -68.55 -110.83 -31.00
C GLN A 211 -68.81 -109.90 -29.80
N LEU A 212 -69.89 -110.12 -29.04
CA LEU A 212 -70.18 -109.37 -27.81
C LEU A 212 -69.17 -109.63 -26.68
N GLU A 213 -68.64 -110.85 -26.58
CA GLU A 213 -67.59 -111.17 -25.60
C GLU A 213 -66.26 -110.47 -25.95
N ALA A 214 -65.90 -110.44 -27.24
CA ALA A 214 -64.72 -109.70 -27.71
C ALA A 214 -64.82 -108.18 -27.48
N VAL A 215 -66.02 -107.59 -27.62
CA VAL A 215 -66.25 -106.16 -27.31
C VAL A 215 -66.02 -105.88 -25.83
N ARG A 216 -66.54 -106.71 -24.92
CA ARG A 216 -66.33 -106.56 -23.46
C ARG A 216 -64.86 -106.65 -23.05
N GLU A 217 -64.08 -107.50 -23.72
CA GLU A 217 -62.64 -107.58 -23.47
C GLU A 217 -61.90 -106.30 -23.92
N LEU A 218 -62.35 -105.66 -25.01
CA LEU A 218 -61.83 -104.37 -25.46
C LEU A 218 -62.24 -103.22 -24.54
N GLU A 219 -63.48 -103.18 -24.04
CA GLU A 219 -63.95 -102.21 -23.04
C GLU A 219 -63.09 -102.26 -21.77
N ALA A 220 -62.80 -103.47 -21.25
CA ALA A 220 -61.92 -103.65 -20.10
C ALA A 220 -60.47 -103.20 -20.37
N LYS A 221 -59.97 -103.33 -21.61
CA LYS A 221 -58.65 -102.83 -22.03
C LYS A 221 -58.62 -101.31 -22.15
N ILE A 222 -59.71 -100.68 -22.62
CA ILE A 222 -59.86 -99.22 -22.70
C ILE A 222 -59.89 -98.60 -21.31
N GLN A 223 -60.71 -99.12 -20.39
CA GLN A 223 -60.77 -98.64 -19.00
C GLN A 223 -59.38 -98.67 -18.32
N LYS A 224 -58.62 -99.75 -18.55
CA LYS A 224 -57.25 -99.90 -18.03
C LYS A 224 -56.24 -98.93 -18.67
N LEU A 225 -56.50 -98.46 -19.90
CA LEU A 225 -55.70 -97.41 -20.54
C LEU A 225 -56.02 -96.03 -19.94
N ASP A 226 -57.29 -95.71 -19.70
CA ASP A 226 -57.69 -94.45 -19.05
C ASP A 226 -57.11 -94.32 -17.63
N ASP A 227 -57.13 -95.41 -16.85
CA ASP A 227 -56.52 -95.45 -15.51
C ASP A 227 -54.99 -95.37 -15.52
N ASN A 228 -54.34 -95.63 -16.67
CA ASN A 228 -52.91 -95.36 -16.87
C ASN A 228 -52.69 -93.90 -17.31
N ILE A 229 -53.52 -93.38 -18.21
CA ILE A 229 -53.47 -91.99 -18.69
C ILE A 229 -53.63 -91.01 -17.51
N ARG A 230 -54.57 -91.25 -16.60
CA ARG A 230 -54.76 -90.45 -15.38
C ARG A 230 -53.50 -90.40 -14.52
N ARG A 231 -52.87 -91.55 -14.25
CA ARG A 231 -51.61 -91.60 -13.48
C ARG A 231 -50.46 -90.87 -14.18
N VAL A 232 -50.33 -91.00 -15.51
CA VAL A 232 -49.33 -90.24 -16.28
C VAL A 232 -49.59 -88.73 -16.24
N GLN A 233 -50.86 -88.30 -16.21
CA GLN A 233 -51.23 -86.89 -16.04
C GLN A 233 -50.93 -86.37 -14.61
N GLU A 234 -51.17 -87.17 -13.58
CA GLU A 234 -50.80 -86.85 -12.18
C GLU A 234 -49.28 -86.80 -12.01
N GLU A 235 -48.52 -87.76 -12.54
CA GLU A 235 -47.06 -87.77 -12.55
C GLU A 235 -46.49 -86.55 -13.29
N LYS A 236 -47.08 -86.19 -14.44
CA LYS A 236 -46.74 -84.97 -15.18
C LYS A 236 -47.00 -83.71 -14.34
N GLY A 237 -48.17 -83.58 -13.70
CA GLY A 237 -48.48 -82.43 -12.84
C GLY A 237 -47.52 -82.30 -11.65
N ASN A 238 -47.17 -83.43 -11.03
CA ASN A 238 -46.15 -83.49 -9.97
C ASN A 238 -44.75 -83.11 -10.49
N ALA A 239 -44.37 -83.54 -11.69
CA ALA A 239 -43.11 -83.18 -12.33
C ALA A 239 -43.05 -81.67 -12.67
N GLU A 240 -44.12 -81.10 -13.22
CA GLU A 240 -44.22 -79.66 -13.49
C GLU A 240 -44.16 -78.82 -12.20
N SER A 241 -44.80 -79.25 -11.12
CA SER A 241 -44.72 -78.60 -9.81
C SER A 241 -43.28 -78.60 -9.25
N ARG A 242 -42.59 -79.75 -9.35
CA ARG A 242 -41.17 -79.89 -8.99
C ARG A 242 -40.27 -79.00 -9.87
N LEU A 243 -40.54 -78.92 -11.17
CA LEU A 243 -39.79 -78.07 -12.11
C LEU A 243 -39.95 -76.58 -11.79
N ARG A 244 -41.17 -76.12 -11.47
CA ARG A 244 -41.43 -74.73 -11.03
C ARG A 244 -40.66 -74.43 -9.73
N THR A 245 -40.73 -75.32 -8.74
CA THR A 245 -39.98 -75.19 -7.48
C THR A 245 -38.47 -75.09 -7.74
N ALA A 246 -37.89 -76.02 -8.50
CA ALA A 246 -36.48 -75.99 -8.87
C ALA A 246 -36.09 -74.71 -9.64
N THR A 247 -36.97 -74.20 -10.52
CA THR A 247 -36.74 -72.94 -11.24
C THR A 247 -36.68 -71.74 -10.28
N THR A 248 -37.58 -71.66 -9.29
CA THR A 248 -37.55 -70.58 -8.27
C THR A 248 -36.31 -70.68 -7.38
N GLN A 249 -35.86 -71.89 -7.04
CA GLN A 249 -34.63 -72.11 -6.28
C GLN A 249 -33.39 -71.67 -7.10
N LEU A 250 -33.36 -71.97 -8.40
CA LEU A 250 -32.25 -71.59 -9.29
C LEU A 250 -32.23 -70.06 -9.58
N GLN A 251 -33.39 -69.39 -9.53
CA GLN A 251 -33.44 -67.93 -9.51
C GLN A 251 -32.89 -67.36 -8.19
N ALA A 252 -33.19 -67.99 -7.04
CA ALA A 252 -32.66 -67.57 -5.75
C ALA A 252 -31.14 -67.78 -5.64
N THR A 253 -30.58 -68.90 -6.16
CA THR A 253 -29.11 -69.09 -6.17
C THR A 253 -28.42 -68.05 -7.04
N ARG A 254 -28.96 -67.70 -8.21
CA ARG A 254 -28.43 -66.62 -9.07
C ARG A 254 -28.42 -65.25 -8.38
N GLN A 255 -29.42 -64.95 -7.55
CA GLN A 255 -29.43 -63.74 -6.74
C GLN A 255 -28.35 -63.76 -5.63
N LEU A 256 -28.08 -64.93 -5.04
CA LEU A 256 -26.98 -65.10 -4.08
C LEU A 256 -25.61 -65.02 -4.76
N GLU A 257 -25.43 -65.64 -5.93
CA GLU A 257 -24.22 -65.54 -6.77
C GLU A 257 -23.91 -64.08 -7.13
N SER A 258 -24.92 -63.32 -7.57
CA SER A 258 -24.76 -61.89 -7.86
C SER A 258 -24.37 -61.06 -6.63
N ARG A 259 -24.90 -61.39 -5.44
CA ARG A 259 -24.53 -60.73 -4.18
C ARG A 259 -23.12 -61.10 -3.73
N LEU A 260 -22.70 -62.37 -3.90
CA LEU A 260 -21.34 -62.82 -3.62
C LEU A 260 -20.33 -62.12 -4.52
N GLN A 261 -20.57 -62.06 -5.84
CA GLN A 261 -19.72 -61.33 -6.78
C GLN A 261 -19.56 -59.84 -6.37
N LYS A 262 -20.66 -59.18 -5.98
CA LYS A 262 -20.60 -57.79 -5.48
C LYS A 262 -19.77 -57.67 -4.20
N MET A 263 -19.88 -58.62 -3.27
CA MET A 263 -19.06 -58.66 -2.05
C MET A 263 -17.58 -58.92 -2.34
N ASP A 264 -17.25 -59.78 -3.30
CA ASP A 264 -15.86 -60.03 -3.71
C ASP A 264 -15.22 -58.80 -4.36
N ASP A 265 -15.97 -58.05 -5.18
CA ASP A 265 -15.48 -56.80 -5.75
C ASP A 265 -15.36 -55.68 -4.70
N GLU A 266 -16.29 -55.60 -3.74
CA GLU A 266 -16.15 -54.73 -2.55
C GLU A 266 -14.90 -55.08 -1.73
N LEU A 267 -14.67 -56.37 -1.42
CA LEU A 267 -13.49 -56.85 -0.71
C LEU A 267 -12.18 -56.51 -1.46
N ARG A 268 -12.16 -56.59 -2.79
CA ARG A 268 -11.03 -56.15 -3.62
C ARG A 268 -10.76 -54.66 -3.48
N THR A 269 -11.79 -53.81 -3.46
CA THR A 269 -11.60 -52.37 -3.24
C THR A 269 -11.08 -52.05 -1.84
N VAL A 270 -11.57 -52.72 -0.80
CA VAL A 270 -11.11 -52.56 0.59
C VAL A 270 -9.66 -53.03 0.74
N GLN A 271 -9.30 -54.17 0.14
CA GLN A 271 -7.91 -54.67 0.16
C GLN A 271 -6.96 -53.71 -0.55
N LYS A 272 -7.34 -53.12 -1.69
CA LYS A 272 -6.54 -52.07 -2.33
C LYS A 272 -6.37 -50.84 -1.43
N GLN A 273 -7.45 -50.35 -0.82
CA GLN A 273 -7.39 -49.20 0.11
C GLN A 273 -6.47 -49.47 1.31
N LYS A 274 -6.45 -50.70 1.82
CA LYS A 274 -5.51 -51.14 2.86
C LYS A 274 -4.06 -51.07 2.39
N ASP A 275 -3.75 -51.59 1.20
CA ASP A 275 -2.38 -51.61 0.68
C ASP A 275 -1.86 -50.19 0.35
N ASP A 276 -2.74 -49.32 -0.15
CA ASP A 276 -2.47 -47.88 -0.31
C ASP A 276 -2.21 -47.20 1.06
N ALA A 277 -2.99 -47.53 2.09
CA ALA A 277 -2.82 -47.00 3.45
C ALA A 277 -1.52 -47.49 4.13
N GLU A 278 -1.18 -48.77 4.01
CA GLU A 278 0.10 -49.31 4.48
C GLU A 278 1.29 -48.64 3.79
N SER A 279 1.18 -48.36 2.49
CA SER A 279 2.22 -47.67 1.72
C SER A 279 2.43 -46.23 2.20
N ARG A 280 1.33 -45.51 2.47
CA ARG A 280 1.37 -44.17 3.09
C ARG A 280 1.97 -44.20 4.50
N LEU A 281 1.64 -45.20 5.31
CA LEU A 281 2.20 -45.35 6.67
C LEU A 281 3.72 -45.60 6.62
N LYS A 282 4.20 -46.40 5.67
CA LYS A 282 5.63 -46.65 5.45
C LYS A 282 6.38 -45.37 5.05
N ALA A 283 5.79 -44.52 4.19
CA ALA A 283 6.35 -43.22 3.82
C ALA A 283 6.45 -42.26 5.01
N VAL A 284 5.35 -42.03 5.75
CA VAL A 284 5.34 -41.16 6.95
C VAL A 284 6.36 -41.65 8.01
N THR A 285 6.51 -42.96 8.17
CA THR A 285 7.51 -43.55 9.08
C THR A 285 8.95 -43.27 8.65
N ALA A 286 9.23 -43.10 7.36
CA ALA A 286 10.54 -42.69 6.85
C ALA A 286 10.77 -41.18 7.09
N ASP A 287 9.77 -40.34 6.80
CA ASP A 287 9.85 -38.89 7.02
C ASP A 287 10.07 -38.54 8.49
N CYS A 288 9.36 -39.20 9.41
CA CYS A 288 9.60 -39.03 10.85
C CYS A 288 11.05 -39.36 11.26
N LYS A 289 11.67 -40.39 10.67
CA LYS A 289 13.08 -40.74 10.93
C LYS A 289 14.04 -39.67 10.39
N ALA A 290 13.78 -39.14 9.19
CA ALA A 290 14.56 -38.04 8.62
C ALA A 290 14.47 -36.77 9.47
N ILE A 291 13.27 -36.42 9.96
CA ILE A 291 13.04 -35.29 10.86
C ILE A 291 13.78 -35.47 12.20
N MET A 292 13.80 -36.68 12.76
CA MET A 292 14.59 -36.98 13.98
C MET A 292 16.09 -36.80 13.74
N GLN A 293 16.62 -37.25 12.61
CA GLN A 293 18.04 -37.05 12.25
C GLN A 293 18.39 -35.57 12.06
N LEU A 294 17.51 -34.79 11.41
CA LEU A 294 17.66 -33.35 11.24
C LEU A 294 17.64 -32.60 12.60
N ASN A 295 16.74 -32.99 13.51
CA ASN A 295 16.66 -32.38 14.83
C ASN A 295 17.90 -32.71 15.69
N ASN A 296 18.46 -33.91 15.56
CA ASN A 296 19.71 -34.28 16.24
C ASN A 296 20.89 -33.43 15.76
N SER A 297 21.11 -33.31 14.44
CA SER A 297 22.22 -32.51 13.90
C SER A 297 22.07 -31.01 14.20
N ARG A 298 20.84 -30.47 14.17
CA ARG A 298 20.52 -29.12 14.65
C ARG A 298 20.78 -28.96 16.15
N GLY A 299 20.55 -29.99 16.96
CA GLY A 299 20.86 -30.00 18.39
C GLY A 299 22.37 -29.98 18.68
N GLU A 300 23.18 -30.66 17.87
CA GLU A 300 24.65 -30.56 17.95
C GLU A 300 25.17 -29.20 17.51
N GLU A 301 24.62 -28.64 16.43
CA GLU A 301 25.01 -27.33 15.92
C GLU A 301 24.66 -26.20 16.91
N ASN A 302 23.48 -26.25 17.52
CA ASN A 302 23.11 -25.35 18.62
C ASN A 302 24.10 -25.45 19.81
N ARG A 303 24.66 -26.64 20.08
CA ARG A 303 25.64 -26.84 21.17
C ARG A 303 26.97 -26.16 20.83
N ARG A 304 27.47 -26.32 19.59
CA ARG A 304 28.68 -25.62 19.10
C ARG A 304 28.53 -24.10 19.19
N GLN A 305 27.38 -23.58 18.77
CA GLN A 305 27.11 -22.14 18.82
C GLN A 305 27.03 -21.61 20.26
N ALA A 306 26.50 -22.39 21.20
CA ALA A 306 26.54 -22.04 22.62
C ALA A 306 27.98 -22.00 23.19
N GLU A 307 28.84 -22.94 22.80
CA GLU A 307 30.26 -22.96 23.17
C GLU A 307 31.04 -21.79 22.54
N GLU A 308 30.77 -21.43 21.29
CA GLU A 308 31.34 -20.25 20.63
C GLU A 308 30.91 -18.95 21.31
N ILE A 309 29.61 -18.79 21.61
CA ILE A 309 29.08 -17.64 22.36
C ILE A 309 29.74 -17.53 23.75
N LYS A 310 30.04 -18.64 24.41
CA LYS A 310 30.78 -18.64 25.70
C LYS A 310 32.19 -18.08 25.51
N ARG A 311 32.95 -18.58 24.53
CA ARG A 311 34.31 -18.09 24.23
C ARG A 311 34.32 -16.60 23.84
N LEU A 312 33.33 -16.15 23.06
CA LEU A 312 33.21 -14.74 22.68
C LEU A 312 32.92 -13.83 23.88
N ARG A 313 32.13 -14.29 24.86
CA ARG A 313 31.91 -13.56 26.13
C ARG A 313 33.17 -13.50 26.99
N GLU A 314 33.92 -14.60 27.07
CA GLU A 314 35.20 -14.66 27.79
C GLU A 314 36.23 -13.70 27.17
N ASN A 315 36.34 -13.67 25.83
CA ASN A 315 37.18 -12.72 25.11
C ASN A 315 36.73 -11.25 25.29
N LEU A 316 35.41 -10.98 25.27
CA LEU A 316 34.89 -9.64 25.49
C LEU A 316 35.24 -9.11 26.87
N HIS A 317 35.06 -9.91 27.93
CA HIS A 317 35.41 -9.52 29.30
C HIS A 317 36.91 -9.21 29.47
N LEU A 318 37.78 -9.92 28.74
CA LEU A 318 39.22 -9.62 28.73
C LEU A 318 39.53 -8.28 28.02
N ALA A 319 38.84 -7.98 26.91
CA ALA A 319 38.97 -6.72 26.19
C ALA A 319 38.40 -5.52 26.98
N GLU A 320 37.30 -5.70 27.71
CA GLU A 320 36.73 -4.70 28.62
C GLU A 320 37.72 -4.36 29.76
N ALA A 321 38.37 -5.36 30.35
CA ALA A 321 39.37 -5.15 31.39
C ALA A 321 40.63 -4.40 30.90
N ASP A 322 41.15 -4.74 29.72
CA ASP A 322 42.27 -4.03 29.07
C ASP A 322 41.90 -2.58 28.70
N ARG A 323 40.67 -2.34 28.22
CA ARG A 323 40.15 -1.00 27.97
C ARG A 323 40.10 -0.17 29.25
N ASP A 324 39.61 -0.75 30.35
CA ASP A 324 39.40 -0.01 31.59
C ASP A 324 40.72 0.32 32.30
N ASP A 325 41.73 -0.55 32.23
CA ASP A 325 43.10 -0.23 32.66
C ASP A 325 43.75 0.88 31.79
N LYS A 326 43.52 0.87 30.47
CA LYS A 326 43.95 1.96 29.57
C LYS A 326 43.28 3.29 29.92
N LEU A 327 41.98 3.28 30.21
CA LEU A 327 41.23 4.47 30.66
C LEU A 327 41.76 4.99 32.00
N ALA A 328 42.07 4.11 32.95
CA ALA A 328 42.67 4.50 34.24
C ALA A 328 44.04 5.18 34.05
N ARG A 329 44.92 4.62 33.21
CA ARG A 329 46.24 5.20 32.87
C ARG A 329 46.11 6.58 32.22
N LEU A 330 45.19 6.74 31.26
CA LEU A 330 44.92 8.03 30.62
C LEU A 330 44.40 9.06 31.64
N ALA A 331 43.46 8.68 32.51
CA ALA A 331 42.94 9.56 33.55
C ALA A 331 44.03 10.03 34.54
N SER A 332 44.97 9.16 34.93
CA SER A 332 46.13 9.58 35.73
C SER A 332 47.04 10.57 34.98
N GLY A 333 47.35 10.33 33.70
CA GLY A 333 48.20 11.22 32.91
C GLY A 333 47.58 12.61 32.71
N SER A 334 46.28 12.68 32.40
CA SER A 334 45.56 13.95 32.29
C SER A 334 45.48 14.70 33.64
N LYS A 335 45.38 13.97 34.77
CA LYS A 335 45.41 14.58 36.09
C LYS A 335 46.78 15.20 36.41
N GLU A 336 47.87 14.50 36.12
CA GLU A 336 49.24 15.03 36.32
C GLU A 336 49.51 16.28 35.46
N GLN A 337 49.02 16.29 34.22
CA GLN A 337 49.06 17.47 33.35
C GLN A 337 48.26 18.64 33.94
N LEU A 338 47.05 18.41 34.44
CA LEU A 338 46.22 19.43 35.08
C LEU A 338 46.89 19.99 36.35
N ASP A 339 47.43 19.13 37.22
CA ASP A 339 48.17 19.53 38.42
C ASP A 339 49.47 20.29 38.09
N SER A 340 50.06 20.06 36.92
CA SER A 340 51.19 20.84 36.40
C SER A 340 50.76 22.24 35.94
N ILE A 341 49.67 22.33 35.15
CA ILE A 341 49.08 23.60 34.68
C ILE A 341 48.62 24.46 35.87
N LEU A 342 47.95 23.86 36.86
CA LEU A 342 47.50 24.57 38.07
C LEU A 342 48.67 25.14 38.89
N ARG A 343 49.79 24.41 38.98
CA ARG A 343 51.03 24.92 39.61
C ARG A 343 51.63 26.08 38.83
N ARG A 344 51.68 26.00 37.49
CA ARG A 344 52.15 27.11 36.64
C ARG A 344 51.26 28.35 36.75
N ASN A 345 49.94 28.18 36.78
CA ASN A 345 49.00 29.29 36.90
C ASN A 345 49.10 30.00 38.26
N ARG A 346 49.31 29.27 39.37
CA ARG A 346 49.60 29.91 40.67
C ARG A 346 50.87 30.74 40.64
N ALA A 347 51.96 30.22 40.08
CA ALA A 347 53.22 30.97 39.96
C ALA A 347 53.09 32.25 39.10
N LEU A 348 52.26 32.23 38.06
CA LEU A 348 51.94 33.41 37.25
C LEU A 348 51.07 34.42 38.01
N VAL A 349 50.09 33.97 38.82
CA VAL A 349 49.31 34.84 39.70
C VAL A 349 50.20 35.50 40.74
N ASP A 350 51.08 34.74 41.40
CA ASP A 350 52.03 35.27 42.39
C ASP A 350 52.99 36.32 41.79
N ASP A 351 53.43 36.14 40.54
CA ASP A 351 54.29 37.12 39.87
C ASP A 351 53.52 38.38 39.43
N ASN A 352 52.32 38.22 38.85
CA ASN A 352 51.43 39.35 38.56
C ASN A 352 51.09 40.16 39.82
N GLN A 353 50.90 39.50 40.97
CA GLN A 353 50.67 40.15 42.27
C GLN A 353 51.88 41.00 42.70
N ARG A 354 53.11 40.52 42.45
CA ARG A 354 54.35 41.29 42.70
C ARG A 354 54.48 42.48 41.76
N GLN A 355 54.25 42.28 40.46
CA GLN A 355 54.30 43.34 39.46
C GLN A 355 53.30 44.46 39.80
N LEU A 356 52.06 44.12 40.17
CA LEU A 356 51.07 45.08 40.66
C LEU A 356 51.52 45.84 41.92
N SER A 357 52.25 45.19 42.84
CA SER A 357 52.76 45.87 44.03
C SER A 357 53.90 46.86 43.74
N GLU A 358 54.77 46.56 42.77
CA GLU A 358 55.83 47.48 42.34
C GLU A 358 55.27 48.59 41.45
N ILE A 359 54.24 48.35 40.63
CA ILE A 359 53.50 49.39 39.90
C ILE A 359 52.94 50.42 40.90
N ARG A 360 52.21 50.00 41.94
CA ARG A 360 51.69 50.92 42.98
C ARG A 360 52.77 51.71 43.70
N ARG A 361 53.96 51.12 43.87
CA ARG A 361 55.12 51.80 44.44
C ARG A 361 55.70 52.85 43.49
N LEU A 362 55.72 52.57 42.18
CA LEU A 362 56.14 53.53 41.16
C LEU A 362 55.11 54.65 40.97
N GLU A 363 53.81 54.35 40.98
CA GLU A 363 52.71 55.33 40.98
C GLU A 363 52.86 56.32 42.15
N LYS A 364 53.07 55.82 43.37
CA LYS A 364 53.29 56.70 44.53
C LYS A 364 54.53 57.57 44.37
N ARG A 365 55.64 57.03 43.86
CA ARG A 365 56.86 57.82 43.58
C ARG A 365 56.66 58.85 42.48
N LEU A 366 55.82 58.56 41.48
CA LEU A 366 55.46 59.51 40.44
C LEU A 366 54.66 60.68 41.05
N GLN A 367 53.66 60.39 41.88
CA GLN A 367 52.86 61.39 42.59
C GLN A 367 53.73 62.25 43.55
N GLU A 368 54.71 61.64 44.22
CA GLU A 368 55.70 62.36 45.03
C GLU A 368 56.58 63.29 44.15
N VAL A 369 56.97 62.87 42.94
CA VAL A 369 57.72 63.72 41.97
C VAL A 369 56.86 64.84 41.39
N GLU A 370 55.59 64.57 41.04
CA GLU A 370 54.64 65.56 40.53
C GLU A 370 54.37 66.67 41.57
N GLY A 371 54.18 66.30 42.84
CA GLY A 371 54.05 67.27 43.94
C GLY A 371 55.30 68.14 44.10
N ASN A 372 56.49 67.55 44.04
CA ASN A 372 57.75 68.30 44.04
C ASN A 372 57.89 69.22 42.82
N GLN A 373 57.47 68.77 41.63
CA GLN A 373 57.52 69.56 40.40
C GLN A 373 56.61 70.79 40.47
N VAL A 374 55.41 70.64 41.05
CA VAL A 374 54.46 71.75 41.29
C VAL A 374 55.01 72.78 42.29
N ASP A 375 55.75 72.35 43.31
CA ASP A 375 56.40 73.28 44.24
C ASP A 375 57.68 73.91 43.66
N ILE A 376 58.36 73.24 42.73
CA ILE A 376 59.45 73.81 41.94
C ILE A 376 58.93 74.88 40.97
N THR A 377 57.82 74.68 40.27
CA THR A 377 57.26 75.70 39.37
C THR A 377 56.77 76.93 40.13
N LYS A 378 56.08 76.79 41.27
CA LYS A 378 55.73 77.94 42.14
C LYS A 378 56.96 78.74 42.58
N ARG A 379 58.06 78.06 42.90
CA ARG A 379 59.34 78.73 43.26
C ARG A 379 59.97 79.43 42.06
N LEU A 380 59.85 78.84 40.86
CA LEU A 380 60.31 79.45 39.61
C LEU A 380 59.50 80.72 39.29
N GLU A 381 58.18 80.66 39.37
CA GLU A 381 57.27 81.79 39.17
C GLU A 381 57.55 82.94 40.15
N ALA A 382 57.80 82.62 41.43
CA ALA A 382 58.19 83.60 42.44
C ALA A 382 59.57 84.21 42.15
N ALA A 383 60.54 83.42 41.69
CA ALA A 383 61.87 83.91 41.29
C ALA A 383 61.80 84.76 40.01
N GLU A 384 60.94 84.42 39.05
CA GLU A 384 60.68 85.26 37.87
C GLU A 384 60.03 86.58 38.27
N HIS A 385 59.05 86.59 39.17
CA HIS A 385 58.46 87.83 39.66
C HIS A 385 59.50 88.70 40.36
N LEU A 386 60.38 88.12 41.16
CA LEU A 386 61.48 88.84 41.81
C LEU A 386 62.48 89.41 40.79
N ASN A 387 62.82 88.64 39.74
CA ASN A 387 63.68 89.11 38.66
C ASN A 387 63.03 90.26 37.87
N ARG A 388 61.72 90.20 37.57
CA ARG A 388 60.99 91.30 36.90
C ARG A 388 60.99 92.58 37.74
N GLU A 389 60.76 92.46 39.06
CA GLU A 389 60.82 93.58 40.01
C GLU A 389 62.24 94.19 40.08
N LEU A 390 63.29 93.35 40.14
CA LEU A 390 64.69 93.79 40.10
C LEU A 390 65.05 94.48 38.77
N ASP A 391 64.55 93.97 37.64
CA ASP A 391 64.75 94.59 36.33
C ASP A 391 64.08 95.97 36.24
N ASP A 392 62.87 96.13 36.80
CA ASP A 392 62.18 97.42 36.86
C ASP A 392 62.85 98.39 37.84
N GLN A 393 63.43 97.91 38.95
CA GLN A 393 64.29 98.71 39.82
C GLN A 393 65.57 99.14 39.11
N ASN A 394 66.20 98.25 38.32
CA ASN A 394 67.36 98.59 37.49
C ASN A 394 67.01 99.61 36.38
N LYS A 395 65.81 99.52 35.77
CA LYS A 395 65.29 100.53 34.83
C LYS A 395 65.08 101.89 35.53
N ARG A 396 64.48 101.90 36.72
CA ARG A 396 64.30 103.12 37.54
C ARG A 396 65.66 103.76 37.88
N HIS A 397 66.61 103.00 38.43
CA HIS A 397 67.93 103.51 38.79
C HIS A 397 68.81 103.91 37.59
N SER A 398 68.68 103.26 36.43
CA SER A 398 69.40 103.69 35.22
C SER A 398 68.80 104.96 34.61
N ALA A 399 67.47 105.14 34.65
CA ALA A 399 66.81 106.40 34.30
C ALA A 399 67.19 107.54 35.27
N GLU A 400 67.21 107.26 36.57
CA GLU A 400 67.65 108.17 37.63
C GLU A 400 69.12 108.58 37.44
N ARG A 401 70.03 107.63 37.20
CA ARG A 401 71.43 107.91 36.83
C ARG A 401 71.53 108.77 35.58
N GLN A 402 70.71 108.52 34.55
CA GLN A 402 70.71 109.34 33.34
C GLN A 402 70.16 110.76 33.58
N ALA A 403 69.18 110.92 34.48
CA ALA A 403 68.67 112.22 34.90
C ALA A 403 69.71 113.00 35.71
N ASN A 404 70.38 112.35 36.66
CA ASN A 404 71.46 112.93 37.45
C ASN A 404 72.70 113.27 36.60
N GLU A 405 73.03 112.46 35.60
CA GLU A 405 74.08 112.75 34.60
C GLU A 405 73.71 113.99 33.75
N LYS A 406 72.47 114.10 33.29
CA LYS A 406 71.95 115.30 32.60
C LYS A 406 72.01 116.53 33.50
N HIS A 407 71.64 116.39 34.78
CA HIS A 407 71.69 117.47 35.77
C HIS A 407 73.15 117.89 36.06
N PHE A 408 74.08 116.93 36.17
CA PHE A 408 75.50 117.19 36.38
C PHE A 408 76.13 117.91 35.18
N ARG A 409 75.86 117.45 33.95
CA ARG A 409 76.27 118.15 32.72
C ARG A 409 75.69 119.57 32.64
N SER A 410 74.43 119.76 33.01
CA SER A 410 73.83 121.10 33.11
C SER A 410 74.54 121.98 34.15
N LEU A 411 74.89 121.43 35.31
CA LEU A 411 75.69 122.11 36.33
C LEU A 411 77.10 122.45 35.83
N GLN A 412 77.74 121.54 35.10
CA GLN A 412 79.08 121.71 34.54
C GLN A 412 79.09 122.76 33.42
N GLU A 413 78.09 122.75 32.53
CA GLU A 413 77.88 123.82 31.55
C GLU A 413 77.64 125.17 32.21
N ASN A 414 76.80 125.23 33.25
CA ASN A 414 76.53 126.47 33.97
C ASN A 414 77.78 126.97 34.72
N SER A 415 78.54 126.05 35.33
CA SER A 415 79.86 126.32 35.93
C SER A 415 80.83 126.92 34.91
N VAL A 416 80.98 126.29 33.73
CA VAL A 416 81.81 126.80 32.64
C VAL A 416 81.30 128.16 32.12
N LYS A 417 79.99 128.37 32.01
CA LYS A 417 79.40 129.67 31.65
C LYS A 417 79.68 130.74 32.72
N THR A 418 79.66 130.41 34.01
CA THR A 418 80.04 131.33 35.09
C THR A 418 81.55 131.58 35.16
N ALA A 419 82.38 130.57 34.93
CA ALA A 419 83.83 130.71 34.88
C ALA A 419 84.28 131.54 33.68
N ASN A 420 83.64 131.36 32.52
CA ASN A 420 83.85 132.21 31.35
C ASN A 420 83.37 133.65 31.60
N ARG A 421 82.19 133.86 32.22
CA ARG A 421 81.76 135.21 32.65
C ARG A 421 82.75 135.86 33.61
N LEU A 422 83.24 135.13 34.61
CA LEU A 422 84.29 135.61 35.51
C LEU A 422 85.56 135.99 34.74
N LYS A 423 86.01 135.14 33.81
CA LYS A 423 87.16 135.41 32.94
C LYS A 423 86.96 136.65 32.06
N THR A 424 85.75 136.87 31.55
CA THR A 424 85.37 138.11 30.83
C THR A 424 85.45 139.31 31.77
N THR A 425 84.84 139.26 32.97
CA THR A 425 84.91 140.37 33.92
C THR A 425 86.33 140.66 34.42
N ILE A 426 87.20 139.65 34.50
CA ILE A 426 88.63 139.82 34.81
C ILE A 426 89.36 140.52 33.66
N ALA A 427 89.03 140.19 32.40
CA ALA A 427 89.56 140.90 31.23
C ALA A 427 89.04 142.35 31.14
N GLU A 428 87.77 142.59 31.46
CA GLU A 428 87.17 143.93 31.52
C GLU A 428 87.78 144.77 32.65
N LEU A 429 88.02 144.19 33.83
CA LEU A 429 88.75 144.84 34.92
C LEU A 429 90.21 145.13 34.54
N GLY A 430 90.89 144.23 33.83
CA GLY A 430 92.23 144.46 33.27
C GLY A 430 92.28 145.56 32.20
N ALA A 431 91.25 145.68 31.39
CA ALA A 431 91.11 146.79 30.44
C ALA A 431 90.84 148.12 31.17
N MET A 432 90.02 148.12 32.22
CA MET A 432 89.72 149.31 33.03
C MET A 432 90.91 149.80 33.86
N THR A 433 91.82 148.92 34.33
CA THR A 433 93.04 149.36 35.02
C THR A 433 94.05 149.98 34.05
N LEU A 434 94.22 149.43 32.84
CA LEU A 434 95.08 150.03 31.81
C LEU A 434 94.52 151.35 31.26
N GLY A 435 93.20 151.48 31.09
CA GLY A 435 92.57 152.73 30.66
C GLY A 435 92.72 153.89 31.67
N ASN A 436 92.77 153.59 32.97
CA ASN A 436 92.85 154.60 34.04
C ASN A 436 94.21 155.32 34.12
N GLU A 437 95.29 154.69 33.67
CA GLU A 437 96.63 155.31 33.60
C GLU A 437 96.68 156.36 32.47
N GLU A 438 96.14 156.04 31.29
CA GLU A 438 96.21 156.92 30.13
C GLU A 438 95.20 158.08 30.21
N LEU A 439 94.03 157.87 30.83
CA LEU A 439 93.08 158.94 31.17
C LEU A 439 93.69 160.02 32.07
N LYS A 440 94.68 159.71 32.91
CA LYS A 440 95.41 160.72 33.72
C LYS A 440 96.36 161.59 32.89
N LYS A 441 96.83 161.12 31.73
CA LYS A 441 97.60 161.96 30.79
C LYS A 441 96.69 162.84 29.94
N GLN A 442 95.63 162.26 29.37
CA GLN A 442 94.74 162.98 28.44
C GLN A 442 93.97 164.13 29.12
N ASN A 443 93.53 163.96 30.37
CA ASN A 443 92.88 165.04 31.14
C ASN A 443 93.77 166.27 31.37
N ARG A 444 95.10 166.17 31.21
CA ARG A 444 96.01 167.31 31.34
C ARG A 444 96.24 168.09 30.04
N VAL A 445 95.72 167.58 28.91
CA VAL A 445 95.81 168.22 27.58
C VAL A 445 94.43 168.71 27.11
N GLN A 446 93.36 167.97 27.41
CA GLN A 446 92.00 168.35 27.03
C GLN A 446 91.47 169.61 27.75
N ALA A 447 92.12 170.05 28.84
CA ALA A 447 91.81 171.31 29.50
C ALA A 447 92.03 172.55 28.60
N GLU A 448 92.89 172.45 27.58
CA GLU A 448 93.22 173.57 26.68
C GLU A 448 92.44 173.52 25.35
N GLU A 449 92.05 172.33 24.85
CA GLU A 449 91.23 172.21 23.64
C GLU A 449 89.75 172.60 23.82
N ILE A 450 89.23 172.57 25.05
CA ILE A 450 87.80 172.83 25.33
C ILE A 450 87.38 174.28 25.01
N GLN A 451 88.30 175.24 24.96
CA GLN A 451 88.01 176.61 24.46
C GLN A 451 87.89 176.72 22.93
N VAL A 452 88.19 175.66 22.16
CA VAL A 452 88.31 175.74 20.69
C VAL A 452 87.21 174.96 19.94
N ARG A 453 86.68 173.86 20.50
CA ARG A 453 85.64 173.04 19.83
C ARG A 453 84.20 173.48 20.07
N GLU A 454 83.96 174.73 20.46
CA GLU A 454 82.61 175.33 20.60
C GLU A 454 81.94 175.69 19.25
N LYS A 455 82.24 174.98 18.15
CA LYS A 455 81.85 175.41 16.78
C LYS A 455 81.33 174.35 15.80
N GLU A 456 81.48 173.06 16.07
CA GLU A 456 80.92 171.98 15.23
C GLU A 456 80.20 170.98 16.14
N LEU A 457 78.86 170.98 16.29
CA LEU A 457 77.77 171.48 15.43
C LEU A 457 77.67 170.68 14.12
N VAL A 458 76.42 170.30 13.75
CA VAL A 458 75.97 169.69 12.47
C VAL A 458 76.18 168.17 12.29
N ARG A 459 75.04 167.42 12.28
CA ARG A 459 74.80 166.08 11.65
C ARG A 459 75.66 164.89 12.16
N VAL A 460 75.20 163.64 12.29
CA VAL A 460 73.94 162.89 12.03
C VAL A 460 74.10 161.56 12.82
N LYS A 461 73.14 160.88 13.46
CA LYS A 461 71.66 160.87 13.51
C LYS A 461 70.93 160.27 12.28
N GLY A 462 70.80 158.93 12.28
CA GLY A 462 70.12 158.09 11.28
C GLY A 462 71.09 157.09 10.60
N GLU A 463 70.73 155.85 10.21
CA GLU A 463 69.44 155.13 10.35
C GLU A 463 69.57 153.62 9.97
N MET A 464 68.61 152.76 10.41
CA MET A 464 68.27 151.37 9.94
C MET A 464 69.31 150.20 10.05
N ALA A 465 68.96 148.92 9.79
CA ALA A 465 68.05 147.94 10.48
C ALA A 465 67.65 146.71 9.57
N GLU A 466 67.34 145.52 10.16
CA GLU A 466 66.67 144.28 9.60
C GLU A 466 67.44 143.37 8.57
N MET A 467 67.17 142.07 8.21
CA MET A 467 66.12 141.02 8.50
C MET A 467 66.49 139.53 8.04
N THR A 468 65.69 138.46 8.36
CA THR A 468 65.57 137.03 7.78
C THR A 468 66.70 135.95 7.94
N MET A 469 66.62 134.58 7.86
CA MET A 469 65.62 133.44 7.73
C MET A 469 65.48 132.67 6.35
N LYS A 470 65.19 131.33 6.14
CA LYS A 470 65.20 129.99 6.88
C LYS A 470 64.63 128.76 6.03
N THR A 471 65.21 127.52 5.97
CA THR A 471 64.69 126.30 5.18
C THR A 471 65.14 124.84 5.61
N PRO A 472 64.56 123.68 5.09
CA PRO A 472 64.62 122.29 5.68
C PRO A 472 65.05 121.00 4.82
N HIS A 473 64.44 119.79 5.00
CA HIS A 473 64.94 118.36 4.85
C HIS A 473 64.55 117.48 3.61
N SER A 474 65.11 116.23 3.51
CA SER A 474 64.63 115.04 2.70
C SER A 474 65.08 113.65 3.28
N SER A 475 64.79 112.50 2.61
CA SER A 475 64.58 111.14 3.22
C SER A 475 64.97 109.87 2.40
N GLN A 476 65.23 108.70 3.06
CA GLN A 476 65.23 107.33 2.46
C GLN A 476 65.34 106.17 3.49
N LEU A 477 64.41 105.19 3.56
CA LEU A 477 64.63 103.84 4.19
C LEU A 477 63.53 102.74 3.94
N GLU A 478 63.00 102.58 2.72
CA GLU A 478 61.75 101.81 2.47
C GLU A 478 61.91 100.46 1.72
N VAL A 479 63.14 99.92 1.63
CA VAL A 479 63.47 98.90 0.59
C VAL A 479 63.57 97.45 1.10
N LEU A 480 63.74 97.21 2.40
CA LEU A 480 64.07 95.87 2.93
C LEU A 480 62.89 94.91 3.14
N GLU A 481 61.63 95.36 3.13
CA GLU A 481 60.48 94.51 3.51
C GLU A 481 60.02 93.51 2.44
N ARG A 482 60.44 93.66 1.18
CA ARG A 482 59.87 92.87 0.06
C ARG A 482 60.33 91.42 -0.03
N GLN A 483 61.42 91.04 0.63
CA GLN A 483 62.08 89.75 0.35
C GLN A 483 61.42 88.53 1.03
N ASN A 484 60.55 88.75 2.02
CA ASN A 484 60.10 87.68 2.94
C ASN A 484 58.79 86.96 2.53
N ARG A 485 58.11 87.37 1.44
CA ARG A 485 56.85 86.74 0.99
C ARG A 485 57.03 85.52 0.08
N MET A 486 58.19 85.37 -0.55
CA MET A 486 58.39 84.43 -1.68
C MET A 486 58.57 82.95 -1.26
N LEU A 487 58.79 82.67 0.04
CA LEU A 487 58.99 81.31 0.55
C LEU A 487 57.69 80.60 0.99
N GLN A 488 56.56 81.31 1.10
CA GLN A 488 55.31 80.72 1.64
C GLN A 488 54.46 79.98 0.58
N ASP A 489 54.61 80.28 -0.71
CA ASP A 489 53.77 79.67 -1.75
C ASP A 489 54.25 78.28 -2.22
N GLN A 490 55.55 77.97 -2.14
CA GLN A 490 56.09 76.71 -2.65
C GLN A 490 55.56 75.46 -1.89
N LEU A 491 55.25 75.59 -0.60
CA LEU A 491 54.69 74.51 0.21
C LEU A 491 53.24 74.13 -0.15
N ARG A 492 52.53 74.94 -0.95
CA ARG A 492 51.12 74.69 -1.30
C ARG A 492 50.91 73.86 -2.57
N HIS A 493 51.97 73.53 -3.32
CA HIS A 493 51.84 72.79 -4.58
C HIS A 493 51.92 71.27 -4.45
N GLN A 494 52.84 70.73 -3.63
CA GLN A 494 53.06 69.27 -3.56
C GLN A 494 51.93 68.48 -2.87
N SER A 495 51.03 69.13 -2.14
CA SER A 495 49.98 68.47 -1.36
C SER A 495 48.70 68.08 -2.14
N ARG A 496 48.67 68.21 -3.48
CA ARG A 496 47.47 67.92 -4.30
C ARG A 496 47.63 66.81 -5.34
N GLU A 497 48.84 66.32 -5.61
CA GLU A 497 49.07 65.34 -6.69
C GLU A 497 48.88 63.87 -6.25
N LEU A 498 48.72 63.61 -4.94
CA LEU A 498 48.65 62.26 -4.37
C LEU A 498 47.23 61.71 -4.13
N GLN A 499 46.17 62.39 -4.58
CA GLN A 499 44.79 62.03 -4.22
C GLN A 499 43.80 61.86 -5.39
N ASN A 500 44.24 62.03 -6.65
CA ASN A 500 43.39 62.00 -7.85
C ASN A 500 43.85 60.99 -8.94
N THR A 501 44.61 59.96 -8.56
CA THR A 501 45.26 59.02 -9.49
C THR A 501 44.96 57.54 -9.18
N MET A 502 43.77 57.24 -8.65
CA MET A 502 43.32 55.85 -8.42
C MET A 502 41.90 55.59 -8.93
N SER A 503 41.66 55.86 -10.22
CA SER A 503 40.49 55.39 -10.96
C SER A 503 40.78 55.32 -12.46
N GLN A 504 40.27 54.26 -13.10
CA GLN A 504 40.31 53.99 -14.55
C GLN A 504 41.70 53.81 -15.21
N SER A 505 42.10 52.56 -15.47
CA SER A 505 42.20 52.02 -16.85
C SER A 505 42.86 50.63 -16.94
N LEU A 506 42.19 49.68 -17.60
CA LEU A 506 42.68 49.10 -18.85
C LEU A 506 41.56 48.24 -19.52
N PRO A 507 41.34 48.33 -20.84
CA PRO A 507 40.43 47.44 -21.57
C PRO A 507 41.18 46.31 -22.30
N ARG A 508 40.53 45.15 -22.48
CA ARG A 508 40.78 44.25 -23.62
C ARG A 508 39.53 43.44 -23.97
N PRO A 509 39.25 43.17 -25.27
CA PRO A 509 38.06 42.45 -25.70
C PRO A 509 38.29 40.94 -25.85
N ILE A 510 37.21 40.17 -25.76
CA ILE A 510 36.85 39.05 -26.66
C ILE A 510 35.33 38.85 -26.53
N GLN A 511 34.59 39.18 -27.58
CA GLN A 511 33.20 38.75 -27.79
C GLN A 511 33.19 37.80 -28.99
N ALA A 512 33.43 36.51 -28.74
CA ALA A 512 33.29 35.45 -29.74
C ALA A 512 33.41 34.06 -29.08
N LEU A 513 32.34 33.57 -28.42
CA LEU A 513 32.04 32.14 -28.19
C LEU A 513 30.74 31.95 -27.38
N GLN A 514 29.63 32.51 -27.87
CA GLN A 514 28.27 32.16 -27.47
C GLN A 514 27.45 31.94 -28.73
N ASN A 515 27.33 30.68 -29.16
CA ASN A 515 26.40 30.14 -30.18
C ASN A 515 26.84 28.70 -30.54
N LEU A 516 26.43 27.70 -29.75
CA LEU A 516 26.44 26.27 -30.11
C LEU A 516 25.85 25.38 -28.98
N GLU A 517 24.52 25.22 -29.00
CA GLU A 517 23.75 24.05 -28.48
C GLU A 517 23.84 23.67 -26.96
N PRO A 518 22.89 22.87 -26.42
CA PRO A 518 21.68 22.34 -27.04
C PRO A 518 20.36 22.91 -26.48
N SER A 519 19.40 23.17 -27.38
CA SER A 519 18.02 23.57 -27.03
C SER A 519 17.20 22.35 -26.55
N GLY A 520 17.37 21.95 -25.29
CA GLY A 520 16.70 20.75 -24.77
C GLY A 520 16.82 20.48 -23.26
N LYS A 521 17.06 21.50 -22.43
CA LYS A 521 17.15 21.37 -20.95
C LYS A 521 15.94 21.92 -20.17
N GLU A 522 15.02 22.65 -20.83
CA GLU A 522 13.98 23.42 -20.16
C GLU A 522 12.92 22.53 -19.45
N ASP A 523 12.50 21.44 -20.09
CA ASP A 523 11.64 20.41 -19.47
C ASP A 523 12.25 19.78 -18.19
N VAL A 524 13.57 19.65 -18.13
CA VAL A 524 14.27 19.06 -16.97
C VAL A 524 14.23 20.03 -15.78
N LEU A 525 14.30 21.34 -16.06
CA LEU A 525 14.21 22.41 -15.07
C LEU A 525 12.83 22.42 -14.40
N GLY A 526 11.76 22.45 -15.22
CA GLY A 526 10.38 22.35 -14.72
C GLY A 526 10.11 21.04 -13.98
N GLY A 527 10.71 19.93 -14.42
CA GLY A 527 10.58 18.62 -13.78
C GLY A 527 11.23 18.51 -12.39
N VAL A 528 12.29 19.27 -12.10
CA VAL A 528 12.92 19.29 -10.76
C VAL A 528 12.18 20.26 -9.83
N VAL A 529 11.84 21.46 -10.31
CA VAL A 529 11.12 22.47 -9.52
C VAL A 529 9.72 21.97 -9.16
N GLY A 530 8.91 21.52 -10.12
CA GLY A 530 7.57 21.00 -9.81
C GLY A 530 7.57 19.75 -8.91
N LEU A 531 8.66 18.97 -8.88
CA LEU A 531 8.83 17.86 -7.95
C LEU A 531 9.14 18.32 -6.52
N LEU A 532 9.89 19.42 -6.36
CA LEU A 532 10.10 20.10 -5.09
C LEU A 532 8.79 20.70 -4.59
N ASP A 533 8.07 21.44 -5.43
CA ASP A 533 6.79 22.08 -5.08
C ASP A 533 5.75 21.04 -4.63
N THR A 534 5.73 19.87 -5.29
CA THR A 534 4.89 18.73 -4.89
C THR A 534 5.32 18.18 -3.52
N LEU A 535 6.63 18.05 -3.25
CA LEU A 535 7.14 17.57 -1.96
C LEU A 535 6.80 18.53 -0.82
N ASN A 536 7.07 19.82 -1.01
CA ASN A 536 6.75 20.89 -0.07
C ASN A 536 5.23 20.93 0.22
N SER A 537 4.39 20.86 -0.83
CA SER A 537 2.93 20.80 -0.70
C SER A 537 2.43 19.58 0.10
N GLU A 538 3.00 18.40 -0.12
CA GLU A 538 2.64 17.20 0.65
C GLU A 538 3.12 17.26 2.09
N ILE A 539 4.31 17.84 2.36
CA ILE A 539 4.82 18.10 3.71
C ILE A 539 3.89 19.07 4.46
N PHE A 540 3.54 20.20 3.83
CA PHE A 540 2.65 21.21 4.41
C PHE A 540 1.32 20.60 4.84
N GLN A 541 0.67 19.89 3.91
CA GLN A 541 -0.65 19.31 4.14
C GLN A 541 -0.62 18.09 5.08
N ALA A 542 0.48 17.33 5.13
CA ALA A 542 0.65 16.25 6.10
C ALA A 542 0.78 16.80 7.52
N ALA A 543 1.60 17.83 7.71
CA ALA A 543 1.82 18.46 9.00
C ALA A 543 0.56 19.15 9.55
N ALA A 544 -0.19 19.85 8.70
CA ALA A 544 -1.48 20.44 9.07
C ALA A 544 -2.48 19.36 9.52
N PHE A 545 -2.70 18.34 8.69
CA PHE A 545 -3.61 17.23 9.00
C PHE A 545 -3.20 16.46 10.26
N MET A 546 -1.89 16.34 10.55
CA MET A 546 -1.40 15.77 11.80
C MET A 546 -1.67 16.67 13.02
N ALA A 547 -1.46 17.99 12.90
CA ALA A 547 -1.72 18.93 13.99
C ALA A 547 -3.23 19.00 14.34
N ASP A 548 -4.11 18.96 13.34
CA ASP A 548 -5.57 18.95 13.53
C ASP A 548 -6.11 17.63 14.12
N SER A 549 -5.47 16.49 13.79
CA SER A 549 -6.00 15.15 14.11
C SER A 549 -5.51 14.58 15.45
N LEU A 550 -4.48 15.16 16.06
CA LEU A 550 -3.83 14.62 17.26
C LEU A 550 -4.25 15.37 18.53
N SER A 551 -4.44 14.62 19.63
CA SER A 551 -4.82 15.20 20.92
C SER A 551 -3.59 15.54 21.75
N TYR A 552 -3.32 16.83 21.94
CA TYR A 552 -2.23 17.35 22.76
C TYR A 552 -2.71 17.68 24.18
N ALA A 553 -1.90 17.40 25.21
CA ALA A 553 -2.30 17.59 26.60
C ALA A 553 -1.13 18.05 27.48
N SER A 554 -1.31 19.15 28.22
CA SER A 554 -0.29 19.71 29.13
C SER A 554 0.21 18.71 30.17
N SER A 555 -0.64 17.75 30.58
CA SER A 555 -0.31 16.67 31.50
C SER A 555 0.21 15.41 30.76
N SER A 556 1.36 15.50 30.10
CA SER A 556 1.96 14.32 29.44
C SER A 556 2.29 13.22 30.47
N THR A 557 1.86 11.98 30.21
CA THR A 557 2.14 10.80 31.05
C THR A 557 3.57 10.25 30.90
N LEU A 558 4.38 10.89 30.06
CA LEU A 558 5.78 10.56 29.81
C LEU A 558 6.64 10.75 31.06
N SER A 559 7.63 9.86 31.25
CA SER A 559 8.64 10.08 32.29
C SER A 559 9.55 11.25 31.92
N ALA A 560 10.03 12.00 32.92
CA ALA A 560 10.89 13.17 32.71
C ALA A 560 12.15 12.86 31.86
N GLN A 561 12.66 11.63 31.91
CA GLN A 561 13.76 11.19 31.06
C GLN A 561 13.36 11.08 29.57
N LYS A 562 12.17 10.56 29.25
CA LYS A 562 11.65 10.55 27.87
C LYS A 562 11.35 11.96 27.36
N ILE A 563 10.78 12.81 28.21
CA ILE A 563 10.53 14.24 27.91
C ILE A 563 11.85 14.94 27.56
N LYS A 564 12.91 14.70 28.36
CA LYS A 564 14.25 15.23 28.08
C LYS A 564 14.83 14.69 26.77
N GLU A 565 14.75 13.38 26.52
CA GLU A 565 15.26 12.78 25.28
C GLU A 565 14.52 13.33 24.04
N ALA A 566 13.19 13.45 24.09
CA ALA A 566 12.39 14.07 23.03
C ALA A 566 12.82 15.53 22.77
N VAL A 567 12.97 16.34 23.82
CA VAL A 567 13.46 17.72 23.74
C VAL A 567 14.87 17.80 23.12
N GLU A 568 15.77 16.90 23.51
CA GLU A 568 17.16 16.86 23.01
C GLU A 568 17.23 16.42 21.54
N ARG A 569 16.39 15.45 21.13
CA ARG A 569 16.26 14.99 19.73
C ARG A 569 15.61 16.06 18.85
N SER A 570 14.45 16.59 19.24
CA SER A 570 13.78 17.64 18.48
C SER A 570 14.63 18.91 18.36
N SER A 571 15.45 19.24 19.37
CA SER A 571 16.38 20.39 19.26
C SER A 571 17.41 20.25 18.13
N GLN A 572 17.70 19.03 17.69
CA GLN A 572 18.60 18.73 16.56
C GLN A 572 17.90 18.75 15.19
N THR A 573 16.56 18.61 15.17
CA THR A 573 15.76 18.44 13.94
C THR A 573 14.91 19.68 13.62
N ILE A 574 14.18 20.24 14.59
CA ILE A 574 13.34 21.44 14.41
C ILE A 574 13.98 22.73 14.98
N GLY A 575 15.18 22.62 15.56
CA GLY A 575 15.89 23.73 16.17
C GLY A 575 15.45 24.04 17.60
N ARG A 576 16.40 24.57 18.39
CA ARG A 576 16.15 24.97 19.77
C ARG A 576 15.06 26.06 19.94
N PRO A 577 14.92 27.08 19.06
CA PRO A 577 13.86 28.09 19.21
C PRO A 577 12.46 27.46 19.20
N MET A 578 12.16 26.61 18.20
CA MET A 578 10.84 25.95 18.13
C MET A 578 10.59 25.03 19.34
N VAL A 579 11.61 24.30 19.80
CA VAL A 579 11.50 23.48 21.02
C VAL A 579 11.18 24.32 22.27
N LEU A 580 11.64 25.58 22.35
CA LEU A 580 11.27 26.49 23.43
C LEU A 580 9.84 27.00 23.29
N ILE A 581 9.40 27.37 22.08
CA ILE A 581 8.04 27.86 21.78
C ILE A 581 6.98 26.78 22.07
N LEU A 582 7.22 25.53 21.65
CA LEU A 582 6.36 24.39 21.99
C LEU A 582 6.29 24.15 23.50
N ARG A 583 7.38 24.42 24.25
CA ARG A 583 7.45 24.18 25.70
C ARG A 583 6.94 25.35 26.55
N SER A 584 6.95 26.60 26.05
CA SER A 584 6.28 27.72 26.71
C SER A 584 4.75 27.58 26.60
N ARG A 585 4.23 27.32 25.39
CA ARG A 585 2.79 27.12 25.17
C ARG A 585 2.22 25.95 25.97
N LEU A 586 2.96 24.85 26.15
CA LEU A 586 2.55 23.75 27.04
C LEU A 586 2.46 24.12 28.54
N ALA A 587 3.13 25.18 28.99
CA ALA A 587 3.03 25.67 30.36
C ALA A 587 1.79 26.59 30.58
N GLN A 588 1.24 27.16 29.50
CA GLN A 588 0.04 27.98 29.52
C GLN A 588 -1.22 27.11 29.66
N THR A 589 -1.50 26.68 30.90
CA THR A 589 -2.61 25.76 31.24
C THR A 589 -4.03 26.29 30.99
N ASN A 590 -4.19 27.55 30.58
CA ASN A 590 -5.48 28.21 30.32
C ASN A 590 -5.60 28.82 28.91
N ALA A 591 -4.59 28.66 28.04
CA ALA A 591 -4.65 29.19 26.68
C ALA A 591 -5.56 28.32 25.80
N GLU A 592 -6.18 28.93 24.78
CA GLU A 592 -6.83 28.17 23.70
C GLU A 592 -5.75 27.44 22.88
N PHE A 593 -6.05 26.21 22.45
CA PHE A 593 -5.08 25.38 21.74
C PHE A 593 -4.94 25.83 20.29
N ASP A 594 -3.93 26.65 20.02
CA ASP A 594 -3.50 26.99 18.67
C ASP A 594 -2.63 25.86 18.06
N PRO A 595 -3.07 25.21 16.96
CA PRO A 595 -2.31 24.15 16.30
C PRO A 595 -1.12 24.68 15.47
N LEU A 596 -1.05 25.98 15.14
CA LEU A 596 -0.12 26.52 14.15
C LEU A 596 1.37 26.28 14.47
N PRO A 597 1.90 26.48 15.70
CA PRO A 597 3.30 26.19 16.01
C PRO A 597 3.62 24.70 15.93
N ILE A 598 2.62 23.84 16.17
CA ILE A 598 2.74 22.39 16.11
C ILE A 598 2.76 21.93 14.66
N GLN A 599 1.90 22.49 13.80
CA GLN A 599 1.99 22.33 12.35
C GLN A 599 3.38 22.74 11.83
N ILE A 600 3.85 23.95 12.17
CA ILE A 600 5.17 24.45 11.74
C ILE A 600 6.30 23.53 12.23
N ALA A 601 6.25 23.05 13.48
CA ALA A 601 7.22 22.09 14.00
C ALA A 601 7.19 20.75 13.27
N LEU A 602 6.01 20.26 12.89
CA LEU A 602 5.87 19.02 12.10
C LEU A 602 6.37 19.21 10.66
N GLN A 603 6.15 20.37 10.04
CA GLN A 603 6.73 20.74 8.73
C GLN A 603 8.26 20.72 8.80
N ALA A 604 8.87 21.43 9.75
CA ALA A 604 10.31 21.44 9.97
C ALA A 604 10.88 20.03 10.24
N CYS A 605 10.15 19.19 10.98
CA CYS A 605 10.56 17.82 11.31
C CYS A 605 10.55 16.90 10.07
N LEU A 606 9.52 17.03 9.21
CA LEU A 606 9.47 16.36 7.92
C LEU A 606 10.59 16.87 6.98
N ILE A 607 10.93 18.16 7.06
CA ILE A 607 11.95 18.80 6.22
C ILE A 607 13.37 18.36 6.55
N ASP A 608 13.81 18.33 7.82
CA ASP A 608 15.11 17.74 8.19
C ASP A 608 15.20 16.29 7.71
N SER A 609 14.14 15.51 7.95
CA SER A 609 14.08 14.10 7.57
C SER A 609 14.17 13.92 6.05
N CYS A 610 13.45 14.74 5.27
CA CYS A 610 13.52 14.74 3.81
C CYS A 610 14.87 15.23 3.31
N MET A 611 15.44 16.29 3.88
CA MET A 611 16.76 16.81 3.51
C MET A 611 17.86 15.79 3.74
N ARG A 612 17.76 14.98 4.80
CA ARG A 612 18.70 13.88 5.05
C ARG A 612 18.54 12.78 3.99
N ILE A 613 17.32 12.44 3.56
CA ILE A 613 17.08 11.55 2.40
C ILE A 613 17.65 12.15 1.10
N ILE A 614 17.37 13.42 0.82
CA ILE A 614 17.71 14.13 -0.43
C ILE A 614 19.21 14.35 -0.57
N SER A 615 19.91 14.72 0.52
CA SER A 615 21.37 14.89 0.54
C SER A 615 22.15 13.58 0.58
N SER A 616 21.49 12.46 0.91
CA SER A 616 22.15 11.17 1.08
C SER A 616 22.84 10.66 -0.20
N TRP A 617 23.99 10.04 -0.01
CA TRP A 617 24.65 9.22 -1.01
C TRP A 617 23.97 7.87 -1.22
N TYR A 618 23.32 7.35 -0.18
CA TYR A 618 22.69 6.03 -0.19
C TYR A 618 21.57 5.97 0.88
N PRO A 619 20.35 6.43 0.55
CA PRO A 619 19.23 6.47 1.49
C PRO A 619 18.95 5.11 2.15
N GLY A 620 18.72 5.12 3.47
CA GLY A 620 18.49 3.91 4.29
C GLY A 620 19.76 3.25 4.83
N HIS A 621 20.96 3.66 4.37
CA HIS A 621 22.25 3.15 4.82
C HIS A 621 23.24 4.30 5.12
N TRP A 622 22.90 5.07 6.16
CA TRP A 622 23.62 6.26 6.59
C TRP A 622 25.11 6.01 6.87
N GLU A 623 25.45 4.81 7.34
CA GLU A 623 26.82 4.34 7.61
C GLU A 623 27.73 4.32 6.37
N TYR A 624 27.16 4.14 5.17
CA TYR A 624 27.89 4.29 3.91
C TYR A 624 27.83 5.72 3.38
N GLY A 625 26.81 6.49 3.76
CA GLY A 625 26.66 7.91 3.43
C GLY A 625 27.84 8.76 3.92
N ASP A 626 28.20 8.66 5.20
CA ASP A 626 29.31 9.41 5.80
C ASP A 626 30.66 9.07 5.15
N PHE A 627 30.86 7.80 4.83
CA PHE A 627 32.06 7.31 4.14
C PHE A 627 32.17 7.85 2.70
N LEU A 628 31.08 7.82 1.94
CA LEU A 628 31.02 8.35 0.58
C LEU A 628 31.15 9.87 0.56
N SER A 629 30.55 10.57 1.51
CA SER A 629 30.73 12.02 1.72
C SER A 629 32.20 12.36 2.02
N THR A 630 32.85 11.61 2.93
CA THR A 630 34.28 11.78 3.25
C THR A 630 35.19 11.55 2.04
N ILE A 631 34.85 10.61 1.15
CA ILE A 631 35.56 10.40 -0.12
C ILE A 631 35.30 11.55 -1.09
N TYR A 632 34.04 11.98 -1.24
CA TYR A 632 33.65 13.04 -2.15
C TYR A 632 34.36 14.36 -1.85
N SER A 633 34.41 14.80 -0.58
CA SER A 633 35.11 16.03 -0.20
C SER A 633 36.59 15.97 -0.59
N ARG A 634 37.27 14.82 -0.35
CA ARG A 634 38.67 14.63 -0.77
C ARG A 634 38.85 14.67 -2.29
N ILE A 635 37.89 14.18 -3.07
CA ILE A 635 37.91 14.27 -4.54
C ILE A 635 37.65 15.72 -4.99
N GLN A 636 36.77 16.45 -4.32
CA GLN A 636 36.50 17.87 -4.57
C GLN A 636 37.73 18.73 -4.29
N ASP A 637 38.43 18.49 -3.18
CA ASP A 637 39.66 19.19 -2.79
C ASP A 637 40.84 18.92 -3.75
N THR A 638 40.95 17.68 -4.26
CA THR A 638 42.12 17.25 -5.06
C THR A 638 41.95 17.34 -6.57
N VAL A 639 40.72 17.26 -7.08
CA VAL A 639 40.41 17.23 -8.53
C VAL A 639 39.44 18.34 -8.96
N GLY A 640 38.88 19.10 -8.00
CA GLY A 640 38.03 20.26 -8.24
C GLY A 640 36.55 19.94 -8.52
N LYS A 641 35.67 20.92 -8.22
CA LYS A 641 34.20 20.81 -8.26
C LYS A 641 33.67 20.09 -9.51
N LYS A 642 34.18 20.39 -10.71
CA LYS A 642 33.68 19.79 -11.95
C LYS A 642 33.92 18.28 -12.07
N VAL A 643 35.01 17.76 -11.49
CA VAL A 643 35.29 16.31 -11.52
C VAL A 643 34.65 15.59 -10.34
N SER A 644 34.58 16.22 -9.16
CA SER A 644 33.85 15.65 -8.02
C SER A 644 32.36 15.54 -8.32
N VAL A 645 31.73 16.58 -8.89
CA VAL A 645 30.31 16.56 -9.29
C VAL A 645 30.02 15.42 -10.27
N LYS A 646 30.84 15.23 -11.31
CA LYS A 646 30.69 14.07 -12.21
C LYS A 646 30.89 12.72 -11.50
N TRP A 647 31.78 12.64 -10.51
CA TRP A 647 31.92 11.46 -9.68
C TRP A 647 30.68 11.23 -8.80
N ARG A 648 30.04 12.28 -8.26
CA ARG A 648 28.76 12.20 -7.54
C ARG A 648 27.68 11.58 -8.42
N THR A 649 27.50 12.08 -9.63
CA THR A 649 26.54 11.55 -10.62
C THR A 649 26.76 10.06 -10.89
N ILE A 650 28.02 9.66 -11.16
CA ILE A 650 28.36 8.27 -11.49
C ILE A 650 28.13 7.37 -10.28
N THR A 651 28.64 7.74 -9.09
CA THR A 651 28.51 6.96 -7.86
C THR A 651 27.03 6.81 -7.46
N GLN A 652 26.25 7.89 -7.46
CA GLN A 652 24.80 7.82 -7.22
C GLN A 652 24.11 6.96 -8.28
N ALA A 653 24.46 7.08 -9.57
CA ALA A 653 23.87 6.26 -10.62
C ALA A 653 24.21 4.75 -10.50
N GLN A 654 25.32 4.38 -9.86
CA GLN A 654 25.63 2.98 -9.52
C GLN A 654 24.96 2.52 -8.21
N LEU A 655 24.64 3.44 -7.30
CA LEU A 655 23.94 3.17 -6.04
C LEU A 655 22.41 3.27 -6.15
N ARG A 656 21.88 3.65 -7.33
CA ARG A 656 20.45 3.57 -7.66
C ARG A 656 20.00 2.11 -7.78
N TYR A 657 19.60 1.53 -6.66
CA TYR A 657 18.66 0.41 -6.69
C TYR A 657 17.30 0.93 -7.21
N PRO A 658 16.56 0.16 -8.02
CA PRO A 658 15.15 0.45 -8.25
C PRO A 658 14.43 0.44 -6.89
N SER A 659 13.54 1.41 -6.64
CA SER A 659 12.95 1.64 -5.31
C SER A 659 12.47 0.34 -4.65
N ASP A 660 13.23 -0.13 -3.67
CA ASP A 660 12.85 -1.29 -2.88
C ASP A 660 11.85 -0.82 -1.82
N ASN A 661 10.69 -1.48 -1.77
CA ASN A 661 9.70 -1.29 -0.72
C ASN A 661 10.34 -1.40 0.68
N HIS A 662 11.42 -2.16 0.85
CA HIS A 662 12.18 -2.24 2.10
C HIS A 662 12.92 -0.93 2.44
N THR A 663 13.55 -0.27 1.45
CA THR A 663 14.20 1.04 1.63
C THR A 663 13.16 2.11 1.94
N GLU A 664 12.05 2.13 1.20
CA GLU A 664 10.93 3.05 1.47
C GLU A 664 10.36 2.87 2.88
N THR A 665 10.17 1.62 3.31
CA THR A 665 9.68 1.29 4.67
C THR A 665 10.67 1.75 5.74
N THR A 666 11.97 1.49 5.56
CA THR A 666 13.02 1.89 6.51
C THR A 666 13.11 3.41 6.65
N LEU A 667 12.98 4.15 5.55
CA LEU A 667 12.94 5.61 5.57
C LEU A 667 11.66 6.18 6.20
N LYS A 668 10.51 5.53 5.99
CA LYS A 668 9.25 5.89 6.67
C LYS A 668 9.37 5.70 8.18
N VAL A 669 9.99 4.62 8.66
CA VAL A 669 10.26 4.40 10.10
C VAL A 669 11.15 5.50 10.68
N PHE A 670 12.21 5.90 9.99
CA PHE A 670 13.08 7.02 10.39
C PHE A 670 12.33 8.36 10.52
N ILE A 671 11.39 8.65 9.60
CA ILE A 671 10.50 9.82 9.70
C ILE A 671 9.57 9.68 10.92
N ILE A 672 8.96 8.52 11.14
CA ILE A 672 8.06 8.25 12.28
C ILE A 672 8.80 8.43 13.62
N GLU A 673 10.02 7.92 13.78
CA GLU A 673 10.82 8.13 15.00
C GLU A 673 11.07 9.62 15.29
N SER A 674 11.39 10.39 14.24
CA SER A 674 11.63 11.83 14.33
C SER A 674 10.35 12.60 14.70
N LEU A 675 9.22 12.24 14.08
CA LEU A 675 7.90 12.80 14.38
C LEU A 675 7.47 12.50 15.83
N VAL A 676 7.68 11.28 16.34
CA VAL A 676 7.34 10.91 17.73
C VAL A 676 8.08 11.81 18.74
N HIS A 677 9.38 12.08 18.53
CA HIS A 677 10.11 13.01 19.39
C HIS A 677 9.54 14.44 19.35
N THR A 678 9.16 14.93 18.16
CA THR A 678 8.56 16.27 17.98
C THR A 678 7.15 16.36 18.58
N LEU A 679 6.33 15.33 18.43
CA LEU A 679 5.01 15.24 19.05
C LEU A 679 5.11 15.15 20.59
N HIS A 680 6.05 14.38 21.14
CA HIS A 680 6.35 14.38 22.58
C HIS A 680 6.95 15.71 23.07
N THR A 681 7.55 16.50 22.17
CA THR A 681 7.94 17.90 22.43
C THR A 681 6.73 18.84 22.45
N ALA A 682 5.76 18.63 21.56
CA ALA A 682 4.46 19.31 21.52
C ALA A 682 3.44 18.79 22.57
N GLY A 683 3.79 17.83 23.43
CA GLY A 683 2.94 17.38 24.53
C GLY A 683 1.87 16.35 24.16
N TRP A 684 2.02 15.69 23.01
CA TRP A 684 1.27 14.48 22.69
C TRP A 684 1.59 13.37 23.71
N SER A 685 0.57 12.74 24.28
CA SER A 685 0.71 11.84 25.44
C SER A 685 0.78 10.35 25.12
N GLU A 686 0.60 9.94 23.87
CA GLU A 686 0.58 8.54 23.47
C GLU A 686 1.98 7.92 23.41
N THR A 687 2.11 6.62 23.72
CA THR A 687 3.39 5.93 23.72
C THR A 687 3.28 4.47 23.27
N GLY A 688 4.33 3.93 22.65
CA GLY A 688 4.39 2.54 22.20
C GLY A 688 3.31 2.23 21.15
N LEU A 689 2.65 1.09 21.31
CA LEU A 689 1.68 0.55 20.33
C LEU A 689 0.52 1.50 20.00
N GLU A 690 0.10 2.38 20.91
CA GLU A 690 -0.97 3.35 20.61
C GLU A 690 -0.43 4.47 19.70
N ALA A 691 0.75 5.01 20.02
CA ALA A 691 1.43 5.99 19.17
C ALA A 691 1.72 5.44 17.76
N GLU A 692 2.09 4.16 17.65
CA GLU A 692 2.24 3.48 16.36
C GLU A 692 0.90 3.40 15.60
N LYS A 693 -0.18 2.92 16.23
CA LYS A 693 -1.52 2.85 15.59
C LYS A 693 -1.99 4.22 15.12
N THR A 694 -1.90 5.24 15.97
CA THR A 694 -2.34 6.59 15.62
C THR A 694 -1.52 7.16 14.47
N LEU A 695 -0.20 6.88 14.41
CA LEU A 695 0.63 7.31 13.28
C LEU A 695 0.40 6.52 11.99
N THR A 696 -0.11 5.28 12.05
CA THR A 696 -0.56 4.57 10.82
C THR A 696 -1.77 5.22 10.13
N ALA A 697 -2.44 6.20 10.74
CA ALA A 697 -3.44 7.01 10.02
C ALA A 697 -2.81 7.90 8.93
N PHE A 698 -1.50 8.19 9.04
CA PHE A 698 -0.75 9.03 8.10
C PHE A 698 0.18 8.20 7.18
N ASP A 699 0.14 6.86 7.27
CA ASP A 699 1.16 5.95 6.71
C ASP A 699 1.35 6.10 5.20
N GLU A 700 0.26 6.23 4.44
CA GLU A 700 0.28 6.42 2.99
C GLU A 700 0.89 7.77 2.60
N ARG A 701 0.65 8.82 3.40
CA ARG A 701 1.13 10.18 3.14
C ARG A 701 2.61 10.33 3.49
N LEU A 702 3.04 9.76 4.62
CA LEU A 702 4.47 9.66 4.96
C LEU A 702 5.24 8.83 3.92
N LEU A 703 4.63 7.75 3.39
CA LEU A 703 5.21 6.98 2.29
C LEU A 703 5.27 7.77 0.97
N MET A 704 4.29 8.63 0.67
CA MET A 704 4.34 9.55 -0.48
C MET A 704 5.48 10.56 -0.34
N ILE A 705 5.64 11.16 0.85
CA ILE A 705 6.75 12.09 1.16
C ILE A 705 8.11 11.40 0.97
N VAL A 706 8.29 10.16 1.47
CA VAL A 706 9.51 9.35 1.22
C VAL A 706 9.74 9.14 -0.27
N LYS A 707 8.70 8.83 -1.05
CA LYS A 707 8.79 8.62 -2.51
C LYS A 707 9.17 9.88 -3.26
N LEU A 708 8.62 11.04 -2.87
CA LEU A 708 8.95 12.34 -3.46
C LEU A 708 10.39 12.75 -3.11
N ALA A 709 10.83 12.58 -1.86
CA ALA A 709 12.20 12.84 -1.43
C ALA A 709 13.23 11.91 -2.11
N LEU A 710 12.92 10.62 -2.27
CA LEU A 710 13.75 9.66 -3.04
C LEU A 710 13.81 10.01 -4.52
N ARG A 711 12.68 10.37 -5.15
CA ARG A 711 12.67 10.84 -6.54
C ARG A 711 13.53 12.10 -6.67
N LEU A 712 13.41 13.06 -5.76
CA LEU A 712 14.20 14.28 -5.77
C LEU A 712 15.71 13.99 -5.60
N ASN A 713 16.11 13.11 -4.68
CA ASN A 713 17.49 12.61 -4.57
C ASN A 713 18.04 12.07 -5.91
N THR A 714 17.21 11.40 -6.72
CA THR A 714 17.59 10.88 -8.04
C THR A 714 17.48 11.91 -9.19
N SER A 715 16.70 12.98 -9.02
CA SER A 715 16.52 14.06 -10.00
C SER A 715 17.51 15.22 -9.84
N LEU A 716 18.06 15.42 -8.63
CA LEU A 716 19.18 16.32 -8.39
C LEU A 716 20.45 15.80 -9.09
N GLY A 717 20.69 16.32 -10.29
CA GLY A 717 21.89 16.06 -11.08
C GLY A 717 23.02 17.05 -10.81
N GLU A 718 23.92 17.19 -11.77
CA GLU A 718 25.14 18.03 -11.66
C GLU A 718 24.88 19.53 -11.48
N ASP A 719 23.68 19.99 -11.81
CA ASP A 719 23.29 21.41 -11.86
C ASP A 719 22.55 21.89 -10.59
N TRP A 720 22.16 21.02 -9.65
CA TRP A 720 21.21 21.36 -8.57
C TRP A 720 21.59 20.82 -7.19
N GLU A 721 21.32 21.62 -6.15
CA GLU A 721 21.45 21.22 -4.75
C GLU A 721 20.27 21.76 -3.93
N ALA A 722 19.63 20.89 -3.14
CA ALA A 722 18.57 21.30 -2.22
C ALA A 722 19.15 22.06 -1.02
N VAL A 723 18.43 23.09 -0.53
CA VAL A 723 18.89 23.98 0.54
C VAL A 723 17.80 24.20 1.59
N THR A 724 18.23 24.34 2.84
CA THR A 724 17.43 24.75 4.00
C THR A 724 18.30 25.64 4.88
N VAL A 725 17.68 26.49 5.70
CA VAL A 725 18.38 27.49 6.55
C VAL A 725 18.40 27.02 8.00
N GLN A 726 19.51 27.26 8.72
CA GLN A 726 19.67 26.71 10.06
C GLN A 726 18.95 27.56 11.12
N PRO A 727 18.33 26.94 12.14
CA PRO A 727 17.75 27.65 13.27
C PRO A 727 18.76 28.60 13.95
N ASN A 728 18.30 29.80 14.30
CA ASN A 728 19.03 30.95 14.82
C ASN A 728 19.91 31.73 13.81
N GLU A 729 20.00 31.33 12.53
CA GLU A 729 20.61 32.18 11.51
C GLU A 729 19.77 33.48 11.32
N PRO A 730 20.41 34.61 10.95
CA PRO A 730 19.70 35.85 10.69
C PRO A 730 18.89 35.73 9.38
N PHE A 731 17.72 36.35 9.35
CA PHE A 731 16.92 36.43 8.12
C PHE A 731 17.67 37.21 7.02
N ASN A 732 17.56 36.75 5.77
CA ASN A 732 18.09 37.45 4.60
C ASN A 732 17.21 37.17 3.37
N SER A 733 16.37 38.15 3.04
CA SER A 733 15.40 38.12 1.94
C SER A 733 16.02 37.94 0.54
N GLU A 734 17.33 38.10 0.34
CA GLU A 734 17.99 37.69 -0.91
C GLU A 734 18.00 36.16 -1.08
N THR A 735 18.14 35.42 0.03
CA THR A 735 18.47 33.98 0.07
C THR A 735 17.34 33.07 0.56
N MET A 736 16.35 33.63 1.25
CA MET A 736 15.19 32.92 1.79
C MET A 736 13.94 33.81 1.71
N GLU A 737 12.80 33.23 2.05
CA GLU A 737 11.47 33.85 2.02
C GLU A 737 10.80 33.57 3.37
N ASP A 738 10.16 34.54 4.02
CA ASP A 738 9.38 34.22 5.22
C ASP A 738 8.04 33.59 4.83
N ALA A 739 7.59 32.59 5.59
CA ALA A 739 6.39 31.83 5.28
C ALA A 739 5.08 32.55 5.62
N TYR A 740 5.15 33.66 6.37
CA TYR A 740 4.01 34.40 6.92
C TYR A 740 4.17 35.92 6.74
N ASP A 741 4.84 36.34 5.66
CA ASP A 741 5.22 37.72 5.35
C ASP A 741 4.01 38.61 4.96
N GLU A 742 3.27 39.06 5.98
CA GLU A 742 2.17 40.03 5.86
C GLU A 742 2.54 41.44 6.40
N TYR A 743 3.79 41.67 6.82
CA TYR A 743 4.22 42.85 7.58
C TYR A 743 5.24 43.73 6.84
N GLU A 744 5.32 45.02 7.19
CA GLU A 744 6.30 45.94 6.60
C GLU A 744 7.71 45.71 7.18
N GLU A 745 8.75 45.81 6.34
CA GLU A 745 10.16 45.52 6.68
C GLU A 745 10.63 46.19 7.99
N THR A 746 10.78 45.41 9.06
CA THR A 746 11.30 45.91 10.35
C THR A 746 12.82 46.06 10.32
N GLU A 747 13.37 47.15 10.86
CA GLU A 747 14.83 47.38 10.91
C GLU A 747 15.61 46.44 11.85
N GLU A 748 14.94 45.61 12.67
CA GLU A 748 15.61 44.66 13.56
C GLU A 748 16.04 43.38 12.81
N ILE A 749 17.27 42.90 13.09
CA ILE A 749 17.79 41.66 12.47
C ILE A 749 17.14 40.45 13.14
N GLU A 750 16.05 40.01 12.56
CA GLU A 750 15.29 38.85 13.02
C GLU A 750 16.06 37.52 12.86
N ARG A 751 15.62 36.52 13.63
CA ARG A 751 16.21 35.17 13.65
C ARG A 751 15.21 34.13 13.20
N ILE A 752 15.73 33.15 12.48
CA ILE A 752 14.98 32.02 11.97
C ILE A 752 14.73 31.02 13.09
N VAL A 753 13.47 30.63 13.26
CA VAL A 753 13.03 29.54 14.15
C VAL A 753 13.33 28.20 13.49
N CYS A 754 12.86 28.01 12.25
CA CYS A 754 13.04 26.80 11.45
C CYS A 754 12.76 27.05 9.95
N THR A 755 13.08 26.08 9.10
CA THR A 755 12.69 26.05 7.67
C THR A 755 11.35 25.32 7.50
N THR A 756 10.44 25.86 6.69
CA THR A 756 9.08 25.35 6.41
C THR A 756 8.84 24.95 4.95
N ASP A 757 9.70 25.35 4.00
CA ASP A 757 9.78 24.77 2.65
C ASP A 757 11.25 24.52 2.26
N ILE A 758 11.54 23.42 1.57
CA ILE A 758 12.87 23.15 1.00
C ILE A 758 13.08 24.03 -0.25
N GLY A 759 14.26 24.64 -0.38
CA GLY A 759 14.66 25.42 -1.57
C GLY A 759 15.62 24.67 -2.51
N LEU A 760 15.98 25.31 -3.63
CA LEU A 760 16.93 24.81 -4.64
C LEU A 760 17.95 25.88 -5.04
N ASN A 761 19.23 25.52 -4.95
CA ASN A 761 20.37 26.30 -5.46
C ASN A 761 20.89 25.71 -6.79
N ALA A 762 21.20 26.57 -7.76
CA ALA A 762 21.84 26.16 -9.01
C ALA A 762 23.35 26.03 -8.83
N LEU A 763 23.91 24.82 -8.92
CA LEU A 763 25.36 24.58 -8.76
C LEU A 763 26.24 25.23 -9.83
N SER A 764 25.63 25.61 -10.95
CA SER A 764 26.24 26.25 -12.13
C SER A 764 26.01 27.78 -12.18
N GLY A 765 25.34 28.39 -11.20
CA GLY A 765 25.06 29.83 -11.14
C GLY A 765 25.22 30.41 -9.73
N ASN A 766 25.30 31.73 -9.60
CA ASN A 766 25.45 32.42 -8.31
C ASN A 766 24.07 32.79 -7.72
N GLY A 767 23.14 31.84 -7.61
CA GLY A 767 21.78 32.15 -7.17
C GLY A 767 20.93 30.96 -6.72
N THR A 768 20.12 31.24 -5.70
CA THR A 768 18.99 30.41 -5.26
C THR A 768 17.87 30.56 -6.28
N THR A 769 17.38 29.44 -6.81
CA THR A 769 16.34 29.39 -7.86
C THR A 769 14.95 29.19 -7.28
N VAL A 770 14.84 28.41 -6.20
CA VAL A 770 13.66 28.37 -5.33
C VAL A 770 14.15 28.68 -3.93
N LYS A 771 13.64 29.73 -3.31
CA LYS A 771 14.02 30.11 -1.93
C LYS A 771 13.43 29.08 -0.95
N PRO A 772 14.18 28.63 0.06
CA PRO A 772 13.58 27.93 1.19
C PRO A 772 12.69 28.93 1.94
N LYS A 773 11.46 28.53 2.29
CA LYS A 773 10.66 29.32 3.22
C LYS A 773 11.07 29.04 4.65
N VAL A 774 11.14 30.08 5.46
CA VAL A 774 11.51 30.03 6.87
C VAL A 774 10.40 30.61 7.73
N VAL A 775 10.53 30.49 9.05
CA VAL A 775 9.68 31.19 10.02
C VAL A 775 10.55 32.05 10.91
N ILE A 776 10.28 33.35 10.92
CA ILE A 776 10.87 34.35 11.81
C ILE A 776 10.39 34.21 13.27
N GLN A 777 11.21 34.61 14.24
CA GLN A 777 10.89 34.44 15.68
C GLN A 777 9.73 35.34 16.15
N SER A 778 9.63 36.56 15.63
CA SER A 778 8.59 37.53 15.94
C SER A 778 7.17 36.97 15.76
N MET A 779 6.93 36.28 14.64
CA MET A 779 5.67 35.63 14.28
C MET A 779 5.15 34.60 15.31
N LEU A 780 6.01 34.07 16.19
CA LEU A 780 5.63 33.12 17.24
C LEU A 780 5.72 33.69 18.67
N ASP A 781 6.25 34.91 18.84
CA ASP A 781 6.52 35.60 20.11
C ASP A 781 5.43 36.64 20.48
N GLU A 782 4.19 36.47 19.98
CA GLU A 782 3.05 37.42 20.08
C GLU A 782 2.58 37.82 21.51
N GLU A 783 3.17 37.28 22.57
CA GLU A 783 2.73 37.44 23.97
C GLU A 783 3.28 38.71 24.67
N LYS A 784 3.43 39.83 23.94
CA LYS A 784 4.04 41.09 24.47
C LYS A 784 3.07 42.22 24.83
N ASP A 785 1.84 42.21 24.31
CA ASP A 785 0.92 43.36 24.34
C ASP A 785 -0.33 43.18 25.25
N TYR A 786 -0.20 42.43 26.37
CA TYR A 786 -1.27 42.23 27.38
C TYR A 786 -0.83 42.58 28.82
#